data_AF-A0A8H4VYI9-F1
#
_entry.id   AF-A0A8H4VYI9-F1
#
_cell.length_a   1.000
_cell.length_b   1.000
_cell.length_c   1.000
_cell.angle_alpha   90.00
_cell.angle_beta   90.00
_cell.angle_gamma   90.00
#
_symmetry.space_group_name_H-M   'P 1'
#
loop_
_entity.id
_entity.type
_entity.pdbx_description
1 polymer ?
#
loop_
_entity_poly.entity_id
_entity_poly.type
_entity_poly.pdbx_seq_one_letter_code
_entity_poly.pdbx_strand_id
1 'polypeptide(L)'
;MQLQLALAFALFTVTQADSSLSLLDALKASNATLFAQFLQANPSILATYNSSSVQTVFAPSDAYFGSQSAIRRRDNPPQSQQQLQYQYTNDLTNLEDLTPPSSPGKVVHMGLNSPQVAGGSQATVSNKLPAQNSTTRRRQNTGTVPSTGVQMLSGLGNSVNILKGDIPYSNGVIHTLDGFFTLPTALSSTINSTGLSSLGSLLSQANLTSTFDASESITIFTPNNAAFAAAANSTANPSTLPNLLSNHVIPNFLGYLPSLVNGATYNTLAGDALTVTIKNGVYYVNDAKIVSSNTILSNGVAHVIDKVLVPSPSAVVTTSDRTLRNCYEQQGLKALMHVAETDRYIYISDSAKLDPAPVAFSDESSFNPDLDIPITTLGSDSYQYGPSFLKIAAAYEGNVVLGLNRGANNLTNTIEAAKAAKAIMPNLYAIELGNEPYIPNEISLPTNGTPTTLLKHTIVFAYLSFPIAPNTSTWTPLDEATSESTWQISIGTALNTSSLIQAGNFILPPSYGSSAAQLFSNENPAAIKYIRDFSHHNYPQAMDNTSTVPSPNLTTLMSHVNIVQNVNLYRADIEVTQKLGMEYVFGETNSVSGGGSPLISKTFGAALWVLDYTLRATSTNITHAHFHHGIYESSFYVWWTPYGVTSPYYGGYAAASALAGGAYISVLDSGLTNYAGYVIYSSSSKPVRVVLINTDYYDGTAKRSNHEFVLQGIFGTEQVVARRLTAESALARQDEGDVVTVWGAGVWG
;
A
#
# COMPACT_ATOMS: atom_id res chain seq x y z
N MET A 1 62.77 -46.47 -10.24
CA MET A 1 62.69 -45.16 -10.93
C MET A 1 61.53 -44.41 -10.28
N GLN A 2 61.75 -43.55 -9.28
CA GLN A 2 62.28 -42.16 -9.36
C GLN A 2 61.49 -41.35 -10.41
N LEU A 3 60.88 -40.19 -10.12
CA LEU A 3 61.25 -39.09 -9.22
C LEU A 3 60.03 -38.41 -8.56
N GLN A 4 60.23 -37.95 -7.33
CA GLN A 4 59.46 -36.94 -6.60
C GLN A 4 59.63 -35.55 -7.23
N LEU A 5 58.64 -34.65 -7.06
CA LEU A 5 58.93 -33.25 -6.75
C LEU A 5 57.74 -32.61 -6.02
N ALA A 6 57.94 -32.43 -4.71
CA ALA A 6 57.18 -31.52 -3.87
C ALA A 6 57.57 -30.08 -4.25
N LEU A 7 56.60 -29.22 -4.54
CA LEU A 7 56.85 -27.80 -4.75
C LEU A 7 56.78 -27.08 -3.40
N ALA A 8 57.93 -26.52 -3.01
CA ALA A 8 58.15 -25.83 -1.76
C ALA A 8 57.35 -24.53 -1.67
N PHE A 9 56.68 -24.34 -0.52
CA PHE A 9 56.32 -23.04 0.01
C PHE A 9 57.61 -22.25 0.25
N ALA A 10 57.96 -21.37 -0.69
CA ALA A 10 58.95 -20.34 -0.45
C ALA A 10 58.26 -19.16 0.26
N LEU A 11 58.41 -19.10 1.58
CA LEU A 11 58.28 -17.84 2.31
C LEU A 11 59.30 -16.85 1.72
N PHE A 12 58.83 -15.93 0.88
CA PHE A 12 59.53 -14.68 0.68
C PHE A 12 59.24 -13.78 1.88
N THR A 13 60.12 -13.84 2.88
CA THR A 13 60.32 -12.72 3.79
C THR A 13 61.04 -11.63 3.02
N VAL A 14 60.29 -10.75 2.35
CA VAL A 14 60.80 -9.44 1.96
C VAL A 14 60.71 -8.56 3.20
N THR A 15 61.83 -8.42 3.90
CA THR A 15 62.04 -7.27 4.78
C THR A 15 62.28 -6.04 3.89
N GLN A 16 61.21 -5.41 3.41
CA GLN A 16 61.22 -3.97 3.20
C GLN A 16 60.62 -3.37 4.46
N ALA A 17 61.38 -2.50 5.11
CA ALA A 17 60.82 -1.57 6.06
C ALA A 17 59.80 -0.72 5.28
N ASP A 18 58.53 -1.04 5.45
CA ASP A 18 57.41 -0.33 4.88
C ASP A 18 57.36 1.06 5.53
N SER A 19 58.03 2.04 4.93
CA SER A 19 57.86 3.44 5.32
C SER A 19 56.72 4.05 4.52
N SER A 20 55.59 3.36 4.41
CA SER A 20 54.35 3.96 3.95
C SER A 20 54.09 5.20 4.79
N LEU A 21 53.97 6.36 4.15
CA LEU A 21 53.71 7.62 4.84
C LEU A 21 52.42 7.51 5.66
N SER A 22 52.37 8.21 6.79
CA SER A 22 51.09 8.43 7.48
C SER A 22 50.10 9.08 6.51
N LEU A 23 48.79 8.89 6.70
CA LEU A 23 47.76 9.50 5.84
C LEU A 23 47.99 11.02 5.67
N LEU A 24 48.24 11.74 6.76
CA LEU A 24 48.43 13.19 6.71
C LEU A 24 49.69 13.60 5.96
N ASP A 25 50.77 12.82 6.06
CA ASP A 25 52.01 13.12 5.35
C ASP A 25 51.92 12.76 3.85
N ALA A 26 51.21 11.67 3.52
CA ALA A 26 50.88 11.30 2.15
C ALA A 26 49.99 12.36 1.46
N LEU A 27 48.99 12.91 2.17
CA LEU A 27 48.15 14.00 1.68
C LEU A 27 48.95 15.29 1.41
N LYS A 28 49.86 15.67 2.32
CA LYS A 28 50.75 16.83 2.11
C LYS A 28 51.68 16.61 0.92
N ALA A 29 52.29 15.43 0.82
CA ALA A 29 53.19 15.08 -0.28
C ALA A 29 52.50 15.02 -1.65
N SER A 30 51.17 14.90 -1.67
CA SER A 30 50.35 14.84 -2.89
C SER A 30 49.65 16.14 -3.25
N ASN A 31 50.01 17.27 -2.64
CA ASN A 31 49.38 18.58 -2.81
C ASN A 31 47.87 18.60 -2.42
N ALA A 32 47.51 17.85 -1.37
CA ALA A 32 46.21 17.88 -0.71
C ALA A 32 46.36 18.36 0.76
N THR A 33 47.22 19.36 0.98
CA THR A 33 47.54 19.92 2.31
C THR A 33 46.32 20.52 3.01
N LEU A 34 45.47 21.22 2.26
CA LEU A 34 44.27 21.87 2.79
C LEU A 34 43.20 20.84 3.16
N PHE A 35 43.10 19.73 2.43
CA PHE A 35 42.26 18.60 2.82
C PHE A 35 42.80 17.91 4.08
N ALA A 36 44.12 17.74 4.20
CA ALA A 36 44.73 17.24 5.44
C ALA A 36 44.41 18.14 6.64
N GLN A 37 44.48 19.47 6.49
CA GLN A 37 44.07 20.42 7.52
C GLN A 37 42.58 20.30 7.85
N PHE A 38 41.73 20.04 6.86
CA PHE A 38 40.30 19.87 7.06
C PHE A 38 39.98 18.59 7.85
N LEU A 39 40.69 17.49 7.60
CA LEU A 39 40.61 16.28 8.43
C LEU A 39 41.12 16.55 9.86
N GLN A 40 42.25 17.23 10.02
CA GLN A 40 42.80 17.60 11.34
C GLN A 40 41.84 18.46 12.16
N ALA A 41 41.04 19.31 11.52
CA ALA A 41 40.01 20.10 12.17
C ALA A 41 38.79 19.28 12.63
N ASN A 42 38.68 18.01 12.22
CA ASN A 42 37.59 17.08 12.57
C ASN A 42 38.15 15.79 13.18
N PRO A 43 38.61 15.79 14.45
CA PRO A 43 39.34 14.67 15.05
C PRO A 43 38.60 13.32 15.05
N SER A 44 37.27 13.32 15.20
CA SER A 44 36.44 12.12 15.15
C SER A 44 36.44 11.46 13.75
N ILE A 45 36.34 12.27 12.71
CA ILE A 45 36.43 11.80 11.31
C ILE A 45 37.87 11.36 11.01
N LEU A 46 38.89 12.14 11.44
CA LEU A 46 40.29 11.77 11.23
C LEU A 46 40.64 10.41 11.87
N ALA A 47 40.07 10.10 13.04
CA ALA A 47 40.22 8.78 13.65
C ALA A 47 39.66 7.66 12.76
N THR A 48 38.55 7.90 12.06
CA THR A 48 37.98 6.95 11.08
C THR A 48 38.93 6.77 9.90
N TYR A 49 39.44 7.86 9.33
CA TYR A 49 40.38 7.85 8.21
C TYR A 49 41.72 7.17 8.53
N ASN A 50 42.18 7.26 9.78
CA ASN A 50 43.40 6.59 10.24
C ASN A 50 43.18 5.11 10.59
N SER A 51 41.93 4.63 10.62
CA SER A 51 41.65 3.22 10.87
C SER A 51 42.04 2.35 9.67
N SER A 52 42.34 1.08 9.91
CA SER A 52 42.66 0.12 8.85
C SER A 52 41.46 -0.26 7.99
N SER A 53 40.23 0.17 8.35
CA SER A 53 39.06 -0.10 7.52
C SER A 53 38.99 0.82 6.31
N VAL A 54 39.55 2.03 6.39
CA VAL A 54 39.59 2.96 5.26
C VAL A 54 40.80 2.62 4.38
N GLN A 55 40.52 2.12 3.18
CA GLN A 55 41.55 1.66 2.23
C GLN A 55 41.71 2.58 1.02
N THR A 56 40.72 3.43 0.72
CA THR A 56 40.83 4.41 -0.37
C THR A 56 40.31 5.77 0.06
N VAL A 57 41.11 6.82 -0.18
CA VAL A 57 40.78 8.21 0.12
C VAL A 57 40.71 9.04 -1.17
N PHE A 58 39.64 9.79 -1.34
CA PHE A 58 39.43 10.72 -2.44
C PHE A 58 39.63 12.16 -1.95
N ALA A 59 40.82 12.72 -2.20
CA ALA A 59 41.27 13.97 -1.58
C ALA A 59 41.25 15.15 -2.57
N PRO A 60 40.42 16.19 -2.37
CA PRO A 60 40.53 17.42 -3.14
C PRO A 60 41.93 18.05 -3.03
N SER A 61 42.50 18.39 -4.18
CA SER A 61 43.81 19.04 -4.26
C SER A 61 43.76 20.49 -3.77
N ASP A 62 44.91 21.04 -3.37
CA ASP A 62 45.04 22.42 -2.90
C ASP A 62 44.60 23.44 -3.96
N ALA A 63 44.71 23.10 -5.24
CA ALA A 63 44.28 23.94 -6.37
C ALA A 63 42.77 24.21 -6.35
N TYR A 64 41.95 23.25 -5.91
CA TYR A 64 40.51 23.44 -5.78
C TYR A 64 40.18 24.61 -4.85
N PHE A 65 40.82 24.66 -3.69
CA PHE A 65 40.60 25.71 -2.69
C PHE A 65 41.12 27.08 -3.12
N GLY A 66 42.16 27.14 -3.96
CA GLY A 66 42.67 28.39 -4.53
C GLY A 66 41.75 29.01 -5.59
N SER A 67 40.95 28.19 -6.28
CA SER A 67 40.00 28.64 -7.32
C SER A 67 38.63 29.07 -6.76
N GLN A 68 38.29 28.63 -5.55
CA GLN A 68 37.04 28.93 -4.86
C GLN A 68 37.29 30.02 -3.82
N SER A 69 37.03 31.27 -4.19
CA SER A 69 36.96 32.36 -3.21
C SER A 69 35.81 32.07 -2.25
N ALA A 70 36.14 31.56 -1.06
CA ALA A 70 35.25 31.29 0.09
C ALA A 70 34.62 29.89 0.18
N ILE A 71 35.41 28.90 0.63
CA ILE A 71 34.88 28.03 1.71
C ILE A 71 35.02 28.86 2.99
N ARG A 72 33.95 29.57 3.38
CA ARG A 72 33.97 30.36 4.62
C ARG A 72 34.18 29.39 5.78
N ARG A 73 35.09 29.73 6.69
CA ARG A 73 35.34 29.05 7.98
C ARG A 73 34.11 28.98 8.92
N ARG A 74 32.87 29.14 8.42
CA ARG A 74 31.67 29.39 9.21
C ARG A 74 30.43 28.59 8.78
N ASP A 75 30.55 27.63 7.86
CA ASP A 75 29.43 26.83 7.42
C ASP A 75 29.36 25.50 8.21
N ASN A 76 28.33 25.42 9.06
CA ASN A 76 27.78 24.31 9.86
C ASN A 76 28.57 22.98 10.04
N PRO A 77 28.90 22.55 11.28
CA PRO A 77 29.56 21.27 11.59
C PRO A 77 28.94 19.98 11.00
N PRO A 78 27.60 19.84 10.87
CA PRO A 78 27.00 18.61 10.32
C PRO A 78 27.31 18.39 8.83
N GLN A 79 27.35 19.46 8.03
CA GLN A 79 27.61 19.36 6.58
C GLN A 79 29.08 19.04 6.29
N SER A 80 30.04 19.53 7.10
CA SER A 80 31.45 19.19 6.93
C SER A 80 31.76 17.72 7.23
N GLN A 81 31.07 17.11 8.20
CA GLN A 81 31.28 15.69 8.52
C GLN A 81 30.72 14.76 7.44
N GLN A 82 29.48 14.98 6.98
CA GLN A 82 28.91 14.22 5.86
C GLN A 82 29.76 14.35 4.59
N GLN A 83 30.23 15.57 4.31
CA GLN A 83 31.10 15.83 3.17
C GLN A 83 32.41 15.04 3.25
N LEU A 84 33.01 14.90 4.44
CA LEU A 84 34.20 14.09 4.66
C LEU A 84 33.89 12.59 4.64
N GLN A 85 32.74 12.16 5.14
CA GLN A 85 32.31 10.75 5.07
C GLN A 85 32.11 10.28 3.64
N TYR A 86 31.71 11.19 2.75
CA TYR A 86 31.54 10.87 1.34
C TYR A 86 32.87 10.78 0.57
N GLN A 87 34.02 11.11 1.17
CA GLN A 87 35.33 11.19 0.51
C GLN A 87 36.25 9.99 0.74
N TYR A 88 35.73 8.88 1.27
CA TYR A 88 36.50 7.65 1.43
C TYR A 88 35.63 6.41 1.17
N THR A 89 36.28 5.28 0.91
CA THR A 89 35.65 3.95 0.92
C THR A 89 36.50 2.98 1.71
N ASN A 90 35.85 1.93 2.22
CA ASN A 90 36.52 0.85 2.93
C ASN A 90 37.17 -0.17 1.98
N ASP A 91 36.85 -0.10 0.70
CA ASP A 91 37.41 -1.00 -0.32
C ASP A 91 38.70 -0.42 -0.90
N LEU A 92 39.74 -1.25 -1.03
CA LEU A 92 40.90 -0.89 -1.82
C LEU A 92 40.48 -0.77 -3.29
N THR A 93 40.57 0.43 -3.84
CA THR A 93 40.10 0.74 -5.19
C THR A 93 41.22 1.49 -5.90
N ASN A 94 42.01 0.77 -6.68
CA ASN A 94 43.10 1.34 -7.45
C ASN A 94 42.56 2.08 -8.69
N LEU A 95 43.40 2.88 -9.32
CA LEU A 95 43.01 3.65 -10.51
C LEU A 95 42.58 2.73 -11.66
N GLU A 96 43.21 1.54 -11.77
CA GLU A 96 42.82 0.52 -12.75
C GLU A 96 41.37 0.03 -12.57
N ASP A 97 40.89 -0.10 -11.32
CA ASP A 97 39.52 -0.51 -11.01
C ASP A 97 38.49 0.56 -11.40
N LEU A 98 38.91 1.83 -11.37
CA LEU A 98 38.10 2.99 -11.71
C LEU A 98 38.14 3.34 -13.20
N THR A 99 39.00 2.67 -13.98
CA THR A 99 39.18 2.94 -15.41
C THR A 99 38.32 1.94 -16.20
N PRO A 100 37.09 2.29 -16.63
CA PRO A 100 36.21 1.34 -17.31
C PRO A 100 36.83 0.80 -18.61
N PRO A 101 36.88 -0.53 -18.83
CA PRO A 101 37.20 -1.10 -20.14
C PRO A 101 36.11 -0.80 -21.19
N SER A 102 34.87 -0.55 -20.75
CA SER A 102 33.73 -0.05 -21.53
C SER A 102 32.76 0.70 -20.59
N SER A 103 32.08 1.76 -21.06
CA SER A 103 31.09 2.50 -20.24
C SER A 103 29.93 1.63 -19.75
N PRO A 104 29.32 1.96 -18.59
CA PRO A 104 29.82 2.82 -17.49
C PRO A 104 30.64 2.06 -16.43
N GLY A 105 31.48 2.79 -15.68
CA GLY A 105 32.52 2.24 -14.81
C GLY A 105 32.07 1.74 -13.44
N LYS A 106 33.04 1.46 -12.56
CA LYS A 106 32.84 0.87 -11.23
C LYS A 106 31.98 1.77 -10.31
N VAL A 107 31.02 1.15 -9.65
CA VAL A 107 30.26 1.72 -8.52
C VAL A 107 31.11 1.59 -7.26
N VAL A 108 31.31 2.69 -6.54
CA VAL A 108 32.10 2.73 -5.31
C VAL A 108 31.19 3.15 -4.16
N HIS A 109 31.02 2.27 -3.18
CA HIS A 109 30.27 2.57 -1.96
C HIS A 109 31.14 3.36 -0.99
N MET A 110 30.66 4.53 -0.60
CA MET A 110 31.42 5.52 0.18
C MET A 110 31.13 5.39 1.67
N GLY A 111 31.96 6.00 2.52
CA GLY A 111 31.75 6.00 3.97
C GLY A 111 30.53 6.77 4.48
N LEU A 112 29.78 7.45 3.60
CA LEU A 112 28.55 8.15 3.94
C LEU A 112 27.37 7.18 3.91
N ASN A 113 26.77 6.90 5.07
CA ASN A 113 25.56 6.09 5.15
C ASN A 113 24.31 6.92 4.88
N SER A 114 23.27 6.28 4.34
CA SER A 114 21.96 6.90 4.19
C SER A 114 20.85 5.90 4.52
N PRO A 115 19.90 6.26 5.41
CA PRO A 115 18.76 5.40 5.73
C PRO A 115 17.93 5.03 4.49
N GLN A 116 17.78 5.96 3.54
CA GLN A 116 16.89 5.81 2.38
C GLN A 116 17.46 4.93 1.24
N VAL A 117 18.70 4.44 1.37
CA VAL A 117 19.28 3.44 0.46
C VAL A 117 19.34 2.08 1.14
N ALA A 118 18.20 1.65 1.71
CA ALA A 118 18.04 0.42 2.48
C ALA A 118 19.04 0.33 3.67
N GLY A 119 19.29 1.46 4.33
CA GLY A 119 20.27 1.59 5.41
C GLY A 119 21.74 1.44 4.98
N GLY A 120 22.01 1.39 3.67
CA GLY A 120 23.33 1.18 3.09
C GLY A 120 24.18 2.46 2.97
N SER A 121 25.31 2.30 2.29
CA SER A 121 26.26 3.36 2.00
C SER A 121 25.95 4.04 0.65
N GLN A 122 26.01 5.37 0.63
CA GLN A 122 25.91 6.17 -0.58
C GLN A 122 27.01 5.81 -1.58
N ALA A 123 26.74 5.96 -2.87
CA ALA A 123 27.67 5.55 -3.92
C ALA A 123 28.21 6.75 -4.72
N THR A 124 29.39 6.57 -5.32
CA THR A 124 29.86 7.32 -6.49
C THR A 124 30.07 6.35 -7.64
N VAL A 125 30.05 6.83 -8.88
CA VAL A 125 30.28 5.96 -10.04
C VAL A 125 31.36 6.53 -10.94
N SER A 126 32.36 5.71 -11.25
CA SER A 126 33.42 6.11 -12.17
C SER A 126 32.95 6.13 -13.63
N ASN A 127 33.52 7.04 -14.39
CA ASN A 127 33.27 7.23 -15.80
C ASN A 127 34.56 7.65 -16.52
N LYS A 128 34.64 7.35 -17.81
CA LYS A 128 35.73 7.83 -18.65
C LYS A 128 35.50 9.30 -18.99
N LEU A 129 36.52 10.13 -18.81
CA LEU A 129 36.47 11.52 -19.23
C LEU A 129 36.21 11.56 -20.76
N PRO A 130 35.19 12.30 -21.24
CA PRO A 130 34.92 12.40 -22.67
C PRO A 130 36.15 12.91 -23.42
N ALA A 131 36.47 12.30 -24.57
CA ALA A 131 37.50 12.82 -25.46
C ALA A 131 37.09 14.25 -25.87
N GLN A 132 37.89 15.26 -25.48
CA GLN A 132 37.55 16.67 -25.57
C GLN A 132 37.06 17.10 -26.96
N ASN A 133 35.84 17.64 -27.05
CA ASN A 133 35.61 18.88 -27.80
C ASN A 133 35.85 20.05 -26.82
N SER A 134 37.05 20.60 -26.89
CA SER A 134 37.53 21.75 -26.11
C SER A 134 36.77 23.04 -26.48
N THR A 135 35.52 23.20 -26.05
CA THR A 135 34.76 24.45 -26.34
C THR A 135 33.90 25.03 -25.22
N THR A 136 33.92 24.53 -23.98
CA THR A 136 33.39 25.34 -22.86
C THR A 136 34.46 26.29 -22.34
N ARG A 137 34.45 27.50 -22.92
CA ARG A 137 35.10 28.69 -22.39
C ARG A 137 34.68 28.93 -20.93
N ARG A 138 35.46 28.48 -19.97
CA ARG A 138 35.77 29.28 -18.77
C ARG A 138 37.14 29.89 -19.01
N ARG A 139 37.15 31.16 -19.43
CA ARG A 139 38.35 31.99 -19.44
C ARG A 139 38.82 32.14 -18.00
N GLN A 140 39.83 31.36 -17.59
CA GLN A 140 40.86 31.81 -16.66
C GLN A 140 42.09 30.90 -16.79
N ASN A 141 43.21 31.53 -17.08
CA ASN A 141 44.56 30.96 -17.12
C ASN A 141 44.85 30.09 -15.90
N THR A 142 44.83 28.77 -16.05
CA THR A 142 45.61 27.84 -15.23
C THR A 142 46.08 26.74 -16.17
N GLY A 143 47.36 26.36 -16.07
CA GLY A 143 47.97 25.34 -16.94
C GLY A 143 47.15 24.05 -16.94
N THR A 144 47.22 23.30 -18.04
CA THR A 144 46.63 21.96 -18.17
C THR A 144 46.94 21.13 -16.92
N VAL A 145 45.97 21.00 -16.02
CA VAL A 145 46.11 20.14 -14.85
C VAL A 145 46.14 18.70 -15.36
N PRO A 146 47.16 17.89 -15.02
CA PRO A 146 47.19 16.48 -15.37
C PRO A 146 45.93 15.80 -14.82
N SER A 147 45.19 15.10 -15.68
CA SER A 147 44.07 14.25 -15.27
C SER A 147 44.37 12.82 -15.71
N THR A 148 43.95 11.86 -14.90
CA THR A 148 44.06 10.43 -15.22
C THR A 148 43.09 9.99 -16.32
N GLY A 149 42.18 10.87 -16.74
CA GLY A 149 41.09 10.53 -17.66
C GLY A 149 39.93 9.80 -17.00
N VAL A 150 39.93 9.67 -15.67
CA VAL A 150 38.83 9.12 -14.87
C VAL A 150 38.07 10.24 -14.18
N GLN A 151 36.75 10.19 -14.28
CA GLN A 151 35.81 11.10 -13.65
C GLN A 151 34.89 10.30 -12.72
N MET A 152 34.53 10.89 -11.58
CA MET A 152 33.62 10.30 -10.60
C MET A 152 32.32 11.09 -10.58
N LEU A 153 31.20 10.42 -10.85
CA LEU A 153 29.85 10.95 -10.77
C LEU A 153 29.35 10.93 -9.31
N SER A 154 28.69 12.00 -8.89
CA SER A 154 28.19 12.21 -7.52
C SER A 154 26.82 12.90 -7.54
N GLY A 155 26.37 13.47 -6.40
CA GLY A 155 25.07 14.12 -6.27
C GLY A 155 24.83 15.28 -7.23
N LEU A 156 23.55 15.64 -7.42
CA LEU A 156 23.10 16.74 -8.30
C LEU A 156 23.54 16.62 -9.77
N GLY A 157 23.95 15.43 -10.21
CA GLY A 157 24.51 15.21 -11.55
C GLY A 157 25.91 15.79 -11.75
N ASN A 158 26.57 16.21 -10.66
CA ASN A 158 27.92 16.74 -10.70
C ASN A 158 28.96 15.64 -10.77
N SER A 159 30.15 16.02 -11.21
CA SER A 159 31.29 15.12 -11.30
C SER A 159 32.59 15.82 -10.96
N VAL A 160 33.58 15.03 -10.53
CA VAL A 160 34.94 15.48 -10.22
C VAL A 160 35.94 14.58 -10.93
N ASN A 161 37.07 15.15 -11.33
CA ASN A 161 38.12 14.44 -12.05
C ASN A 161 39.19 13.95 -11.08
N ILE A 162 39.69 12.74 -11.32
CA ILE A 162 40.90 12.27 -10.65
C ILE A 162 42.11 12.90 -11.35
N LEU A 163 42.91 13.62 -10.57
CA LEU A 163 44.11 14.32 -11.03
C LEU A 163 45.33 13.40 -10.97
N LYS A 164 45.48 12.69 -9.85
CA LYS A 164 46.53 11.70 -9.62
C LYS A 164 45.97 10.56 -8.78
N GLY A 165 46.19 9.32 -9.18
CA GLY A 165 45.74 8.14 -8.44
C GLY A 165 46.87 7.32 -7.84
N ASP A 166 46.49 6.30 -7.09
CA ASP A 166 47.37 5.24 -6.53
C ASP A 166 48.53 5.79 -5.68
N ILE A 167 48.29 6.85 -4.92
CA ILE A 167 49.30 7.41 -4.02
C ILE A 167 49.28 6.60 -2.71
N PRO A 168 50.35 5.85 -2.37
CA PRO A 168 50.31 4.96 -1.22
C PRO A 168 50.35 5.73 0.11
N TYR A 169 49.61 5.23 1.10
CA TYR A 169 49.73 5.57 2.52
C TYR A 169 49.59 4.29 3.36
N SER A 170 49.78 4.41 4.68
CA SER A 170 49.86 3.26 5.58
C SER A 170 48.70 2.25 5.56
N ASN A 171 47.50 2.66 5.12
CA ASN A 171 46.34 1.77 5.12
C ASN A 171 45.76 1.54 3.70
N GLY A 172 46.36 2.10 2.64
CA GLY A 172 45.84 1.96 1.28
C GLY A 172 46.31 3.04 0.30
N VAL A 173 45.38 3.56 -0.53
CA VAL A 173 45.70 4.53 -1.59
C VAL A 173 44.90 5.84 -1.52
N ILE A 174 45.51 6.92 -1.99
CA ILE A 174 44.89 8.24 -2.16
C ILE A 174 44.76 8.54 -3.65
N HIS A 175 43.56 9.00 -4.05
CA HIS A 175 43.29 9.64 -5.33
C HIS A 175 43.06 11.13 -5.11
N THR A 176 43.87 12.00 -5.71
CA THR A 176 43.64 13.45 -5.63
C THR A 176 42.63 13.91 -6.67
N LEU A 177 41.77 14.85 -6.27
CA LEU A 177 40.63 15.34 -7.05
C LEU A 177 40.75 16.83 -7.38
N ASP A 178 40.02 17.27 -8.40
CA ASP A 178 39.81 18.69 -8.69
C ASP A 178 38.64 19.33 -7.92
N GLY A 179 37.98 18.57 -7.02
CA GLY A 179 36.92 19.07 -6.15
C GLY A 179 36.41 18.04 -5.14
N PHE A 180 35.43 18.45 -4.34
CA PHE A 180 34.69 17.52 -3.47
C PHE A 180 33.58 16.81 -4.25
N PHE A 181 33.31 15.55 -3.92
CA PHE A 181 32.07 14.92 -4.36
C PHE A 181 30.87 15.71 -3.84
N THR A 182 29.89 15.95 -4.70
CA THR A 182 28.67 16.65 -4.31
C THR A 182 27.76 15.70 -3.53
N LEU A 183 27.31 16.10 -2.34
CA LEU A 183 26.40 15.27 -1.53
C LEU A 183 25.11 14.95 -2.31
N PRO A 184 24.66 13.68 -2.34
CA PRO A 184 23.39 13.31 -2.95
C PRO A 184 22.20 13.97 -2.25
N THR A 185 21.21 14.38 -3.04
CA THR A 185 19.94 14.95 -2.54
C THR A 185 18.76 14.24 -3.19
N ALA A 186 17.55 14.51 -2.69
CA ALA A 186 16.34 13.94 -3.25
C ALA A 186 16.12 14.34 -4.72
N LEU A 187 15.21 13.63 -5.39
CA LEU A 187 14.92 13.84 -6.80
C LEU A 187 14.44 15.27 -7.07
N SER A 188 13.54 15.81 -6.24
CA SER A 188 13.00 17.16 -6.39
C SER A 188 14.08 18.25 -6.44
N SER A 189 15.10 18.15 -5.60
CA SER A 189 16.23 19.07 -5.56
C SER A 189 17.16 18.87 -6.77
N THR A 190 17.38 17.62 -7.14
CA THR A 190 18.24 17.24 -8.28
C THR A 190 17.66 17.71 -9.62
N ILE A 191 16.33 17.64 -9.80
CA ILE A 191 15.64 18.11 -11.01
C ILE A 191 15.96 19.58 -11.31
N ASN A 192 15.95 20.43 -10.28
CA ASN A 192 16.25 21.85 -10.42
C ASN A 192 17.70 22.08 -10.88
N SER A 193 18.65 21.31 -10.35
CA SER A 193 20.07 21.41 -10.71
C SER A 193 20.40 20.86 -12.11
N THR A 194 19.63 19.87 -12.58
CA THR A 194 19.89 19.16 -13.85
C THR A 194 19.08 19.71 -15.03
N GLY A 195 18.21 20.69 -14.81
CA GLY A 195 17.41 21.34 -15.86
C GLY A 195 16.23 20.50 -16.36
N LEU A 196 15.79 19.48 -15.62
CA LEU A 196 14.68 18.59 -15.96
C LEU A 196 13.30 19.21 -15.61
N SER A 197 13.10 20.47 -15.99
CA SER A 197 11.92 21.27 -15.59
C SER A 197 10.57 20.62 -15.94
N SER A 198 10.47 19.91 -17.07
CA SER A 198 9.23 19.20 -17.45
C SER A 198 8.87 18.11 -16.45
N LEU A 199 9.86 17.32 -16.00
CA LEU A 199 9.64 16.29 -15.00
C LEU A 199 9.18 16.90 -13.67
N GLY A 200 9.84 17.97 -13.23
CA GLY A 200 9.47 18.67 -11.99
C GLY A 200 8.01 19.16 -12.01
N SER A 201 7.60 19.79 -13.11
CA SER A 201 6.21 20.24 -13.29
C SER A 201 5.21 19.08 -13.29
N LEU A 202 5.52 17.98 -13.96
CA LEU A 202 4.62 16.83 -14.06
C LEU A 202 4.51 16.07 -12.73
N LEU A 203 5.60 15.95 -11.96
CA LEU A 203 5.58 15.37 -10.62
C LEU A 203 4.72 16.21 -9.67
N SER A 204 4.84 17.54 -9.73
CA SER A 204 3.98 18.45 -8.97
C SER A 204 2.52 18.33 -9.40
N GLN A 205 2.22 18.25 -10.70
CA GLN A 205 0.86 18.07 -11.20
C GLN A 205 0.24 16.72 -10.79
N ALA A 206 1.06 15.68 -10.70
CA ALA A 206 0.64 14.34 -10.30
C ALA A 206 0.64 14.10 -8.78
N ASN A 207 1.04 15.09 -7.97
CA ASN A 207 1.26 14.95 -6.52
C ASN A 207 2.22 13.80 -6.13
N LEU A 208 3.24 13.53 -6.95
CA LEU A 208 4.21 12.44 -6.71
C LEU A 208 5.56 12.89 -6.16
N THR A 209 5.79 14.20 -6.00
CA THR A 209 7.09 14.73 -5.54
C THR A 209 7.50 14.16 -4.18
N SER A 210 6.60 14.22 -3.19
CA SER A 210 6.87 13.67 -1.85
C SER A 210 7.01 12.15 -1.87
N THR A 211 6.18 11.46 -2.66
CA THR A 211 6.23 10.00 -2.82
C THR A 211 7.61 9.53 -3.29
N PHE A 212 8.12 10.15 -4.36
CA PHE A 212 9.41 9.74 -4.93
C PHE A 212 10.61 10.20 -4.09
N ASP A 213 10.50 11.33 -3.37
CA ASP A 213 11.54 11.78 -2.45
C ASP A 213 11.63 10.91 -1.18
N ALA A 214 10.51 10.32 -0.75
CA ALA A 214 10.42 9.45 0.44
C ALA A 214 10.65 7.96 0.14
N SER A 215 10.52 7.54 -1.12
CA SER A 215 10.71 6.13 -1.52
C SER A 215 12.13 5.65 -1.24
N GLU A 216 12.29 4.43 -0.76
CA GLU A 216 13.61 3.86 -0.49
C GLU A 216 14.16 3.09 -1.69
N SER A 217 15.48 3.20 -1.90
CA SER A 217 16.25 2.45 -2.90
C SER A 217 15.60 2.40 -4.29
N ILE A 218 15.41 3.55 -4.93
CA ILE A 218 14.76 3.60 -6.24
C ILE A 218 15.74 3.76 -7.41
N THR A 219 15.35 3.22 -8.57
CA THR A 219 15.95 3.59 -9.87
C THR A 219 14.91 4.33 -10.69
N ILE A 220 15.18 5.57 -11.06
CA ILE A 220 14.27 6.37 -11.89
C ILE A 220 14.87 6.65 -13.26
N PHE A 221 14.12 6.35 -14.32
CA PHE A 221 14.46 6.73 -15.68
C PHE A 221 13.78 8.05 -16.03
N THR A 222 14.51 9.16 -16.02
CA THR A 222 13.95 10.51 -16.17
C THR A 222 13.91 10.92 -17.64
N PRO A 223 12.75 11.07 -18.30
CA PRO A 223 12.73 11.59 -19.67
C PRO A 223 13.23 13.03 -19.68
N ASN A 224 14.08 13.37 -20.66
CA ASN A 224 14.50 14.75 -20.86
C ASN A 224 13.32 15.63 -21.34
N ASN A 225 13.47 16.95 -21.28
CA ASN A 225 12.39 17.87 -21.65
C ASN A 225 11.92 17.68 -23.11
N ALA A 226 12.80 17.27 -24.03
CA ALA A 226 12.43 17.01 -25.43
C ALA A 226 11.58 15.73 -25.57
N ALA A 227 11.87 14.70 -24.78
CA ALA A 227 11.08 13.47 -24.72
C ALA A 227 9.65 13.74 -24.25
N PHE A 228 9.49 14.53 -23.18
CA PHE A 228 8.17 14.94 -22.71
C PHE A 228 7.44 15.83 -23.71
N ALA A 229 8.13 16.76 -24.38
CA ALA A 229 7.53 17.57 -25.44
C ALA A 229 7.03 16.69 -26.61
N ALA A 230 7.77 15.65 -26.99
CA ALA A 230 7.36 14.71 -28.04
C ALA A 230 6.18 13.82 -27.61
N ALA A 231 6.03 13.55 -26.31
CA ALA A 231 4.97 12.74 -25.73
C ALA A 231 3.82 13.57 -25.13
N ALA A 232 3.62 14.82 -25.57
CA ALA A 232 2.68 15.76 -24.97
C ALA A 232 1.26 15.21 -24.81
N ASN A 233 0.78 14.38 -25.76
CA ASN A 233 -0.53 13.73 -25.68
C ASN A 233 -0.63 12.75 -24.50
N SER A 234 0.44 12.00 -24.20
CA SER A 234 0.49 11.04 -23.09
C SER A 234 0.54 11.73 -21.73
N THR A 235 1.09 12.95 -21.66
CA THR A 235 1.18 13.75 -20.43
C THR A 235 0.01 14.72 -20.25
N ALA A 236 -0.89 14.84 -21.23
CA ALA A 236 -1.97 15.83 -21.22
C ALA A 236 -3.14 15.47 -20.30
N ASN A 237 -3.34 14.18 -20.01
CA ASN A 237 -4.44 13.71 -19.16
C ASN A 237 -3.98 13.57 -17.69
N PRO A 238 -4.46 14.42 -16.76
CA PRO A 238 -4.06 14.35 -15.36
C PRO A 238 -4.40 13.01 -14.69
N SER A 239 -5.44 12.30 -15.14
CA SER A 239 -5.86 11.02 -14.54
C SER A 239 -4.89 9.86 -14.82
N THR A 240 -4.17 9.91 -15.95
CA THR A 240 -3.20 8.88 -16.33
C THR A 240 -1.78 9.26 -15.96
N LEU A 241 -1.55 10.51 -15.58
CA LEU A 241 -0.23 11.07 -15.34
C LEU A 241 0.50 10.38 -14.17
N PRO A 242 -0.13 10.08 -13.01
CA PRO A 242 0.55 9.34 -11.95
C PRO A 242 1.06 7.97 -12.41
N ASN A 243 0.22 7.18 -13.09
CA ASN A 243 0.60 5.85 -13.58
C ASN A 243 1.73 5.94 -14.63
N LEU A 244 1.66 6.92 -15.53
CA LEU A 244 2.72 7.20 -16.51
C LEU A 244 4.05 7.49 -15.81
N LEU A 245 4.07 8.35 -14.79
CA LEU A 245 5.28 8.72 -14.07
C LEU A 245 5.80 7.56 -13.21
N SER A 246 4.93 6.78 -12.59
CA SER A 246 5.29 5.55 -11.85
C SER A 246 5.94 4.49 -12.77
N ASN A 247 5.58 4.45 -14.06
CA ASN A 247 6.21 3.54 -15.01
C ASN A 247 7.67 3.86 -15.33
N HIS A 248 8.18 4.97 -14.82
CA HIS A 248 9.58 5.35 -14.96
C HIS A 248 10.44 4.94 -13.75
N VAL A 249 9.84 4.33 -12.72
CA VAL A 249 10.49 4.04 -11.44
C VAL A 249 10.51 2.54 -11.19
N ILE A 250 11.68 1.98 -10.90
CA ILE A 250 11.83 0.64 -10.34
C ILE A 250 11.97 0.79 -8.81
N PRO A 251 11.07 0.21 -8.01
CA PRO A 251 11.18 0.22 -6.55
C PRO A 251 12.24 -0.76 -6.04
N ASN A 252 12.76 -0.51 -4.84
CA ASN A 252 13.59 -1.44 -4.06
C ASN A 252 14.82 -1.99 -4.81
N PHE A 253 15.37 -1.21 -5.74
CA PHE A 253 16.50 -1.58 -6.56
C PHE A 253 17.39 -0.38 -6.89
N LEU A 254 18.68 -0.49 -6.55
CA LEU A 254 19.73 0.47 -6.86
C LEU A 254 20.45 0.11 -8.17
N GLY A 255 19.81 0.41 -9.29
CA GLY A 255 20.25 0.14 -10.65
C GLY A 255 21.28 1.13 -11.18
N TYR A 256 22.38 1.36 -10.46
CA TYR A 256 23.54 2.07 -11.02
C TYR A 256 24.03 1.32 -12.27
N LEU A 257 24.55 2.02 -13.28
CA LEU A 257 25.27 1.34 -14.36
C LEU A 257 26.70 1.03 -13.89
N PRO A 258 27.21 -0.20 -14.12
CA PRO A 258 26.70 -1.23 -15.03
C PRO A 258 25.79 -2.32 -14.40
N SER A 259 25.26 -2.15 -13.19
CA SER A 259 24.40 -3.12 -12.50
C SER A 259 23.07 -3.42 -13.24
N LEU A 260 22.65 -2.60 -14.20
CA LEU A 260 21.60 -2.96 -15.15
C LEU A 260 22.14 -3.96 -16.18
N VAL A 261 21.62 -5.19 -16.15
CA VAL A 261 22.14 -6.29 -16.96
C VAL A 261 21.42 -6.37 -18.31
N ASN A 262 22.17 -6.66 -19.40
CA ASN A 262 21.58 -6.86 -20.73
C ASN A 262 20.56 -8.01 -20.74
N GLY A 263 19.37 -7.75 -21.25
CA GLY A 263 18.26 -8.71 -21.32
C GLY A 263 17.48 -8.88 -20.02
N ALA A 264 17.89 -8.23 -18.92
CA ALA A 264 17.16 -8.30 -17.66
C ALA A 264 15.87 -7.48 -17.72
N THR A 265 14.85 -7.96 -17.03
CA THR A 265 13.55 -7.31 -16.87
C THR A 265 13.35 -6.86 -15.44
N TYR A 266 12.86 -5.64 -15.24
CA TYR A 266 12.59 -5.05 -13.93
C TYR A 266 11.17 -4.52 -13.89
N ASN A 267 10.44 -4.79 -12.80
CA ASN A 267 9.08 -4.28 -12.65
C ASN A 267 9.10 -2.83 -12.18
N THR A 268 8.21 -2.01 -12.73
CA THR A 268 8.05 -0.61 -12.35
C THR A 268 7.06 -0.46 -11.20
N LEU A 269 7.00 0.74 -10.61
CA LEU A 269 5.93 1.11 -9.68
C LEU A 269 4.53 1.07 -10.33
N ALA A 270 4.44 1.13 -11.66
CA ALA A 270 3.19 0.95 -12.40
C ALA A 270 2.84 -0.54 -12.66
N GLY A 271 3.71 -1.49 -12.27
CA GLY A 271 3.51 -2.93 -12.46
C GLY A 271 3.98 -3.49 -13.81
N ASP A 272 4.40 -2.62 -14.73
CA ASP A 272 4.92 -3.01 -16.04
C ASP A 272 6.38 -3.50 -15.94
N ALA A 273 6.76 -4.40 -16.83
CA ALA A 273 8.15 -4.86 -16.96
C ALA A 273 8.94 -3.98 -17.94
N LEU A 274 10.04 -3.40 -17.49
CA LEU A 274 11.04 -2.73 -18.34
C LEU A 274 12.17 -3.70 -18.68
N THR A 275 12.49 -3.82 -19.95
CA THR A 275 13.61 -4.66 -20.41
C THR A 275 14.83 -3.79 -20.68
N VAL A 276 15.97 -4.12 -20.07
CA VAL A 276 17.24 -3.47 -20.37
C VAL A 276 17.88 -4.12 -21.59
N THR A 277 18.26 -3.33 -22.60
CA THR A 277 19.00 -3.80 -23.76
C THR A 277 20.28 -2.98 -23.95
N ILE A 278 21.41 -3.65 -24.11
CA ILE A 278 22.71 -3.01 -24.36
C ILE A 278 23.13 -3.28 -25.80
N LYS A 279 23.25 -2.22 -26.61
CA LYS A 279 23.67 -2.30 -28.02
C LYS A 279 24.92 -1.45 -28.22
N ASN A 280 26.03 -2.06 -28.61
CA ASN A 280 27.31 -1.37 -28.84
C ASN A 280 27.74 -0.48 -27.65
N GLY A 281 27.54 -0.96 -26.41
CA GLY A 281 27.85 -0.22 -25.18
C GLY A 281 26.84 0.88 -24.83
N VAL A 282 25.76 1.05 -25.60
CA VAL A 282 24.68 1.99 -25.31
C VAL A 282 23.53 1.26 -24.64
N TYR A 283 23.09 1.78 -23.51
CA TYR A 283 21.98 1.24 -22.72
C TYR A 283 20.64 1.79 -23.19
N TYR A 284 19.68 0.87 -23.31
CA TYR A 284 18.29 1.15 -23.60
C TYR A 284 17.43 0.50 -22.53
N VAL A 285 16.33 1.16 -22.20
CA VAL A 285 15.26 0.64 -21.34
C VAL A 285 14.02 0.60 -22.22
N ASN A 286 13.54 -0.60 -22.51
CA ASN A 286 12.70 -0.88 -23.67
C ASN A 286 13.36 -0.29 -24.93
N ASP A 287 12.74 0.71 -25.56
CA ASP A 287 13.22 1.42 -26.74
C ASP A 287 13.73 2.84 -26.44
N ALA A 288 13.76 3.25 -25.17
CA ALA A 288 14.28 4.53 -24.70
C ALA A 288 15.79 4.43 -24.42
N LYS A 289 16.58 5.31 -25.04
CA LYS A 289 18.04 5.35 -24.85
C LYS A 289 18.37 6.12 -23.58
N ILE A 290 19.24 5.58 -22.74
CA ILE A 290 19.86 6.33 -21.65
C ILE A 290 20.87 7.31 -22.25
N VAL A 291 20.59 8.61 -22.11
CA VAL A 291 21.43 9.71 -22.64
C VAL A 291 22.35 10.32 -21.59
N SER A 292 22.01 10.19 -20.31
CA SER A 292 22.89 10.53 -19.19
C SER A 292 22.60 9.57 -18.04
N SER A 293 23.61 8.86 -17.54
CA SER A 293 23.43 7.83 -16.52
C SER A 293 23.98 8.25 -15.17
N ASN A 294 23.59 7.53 -14.11
CA ASN A 294 24.22 7.59 -12.78
C ASN A 294 24.18 8.98 -12.12
N THR A 295 23.03 9.66 -12.21
CA THR A 295 22.77 10.82 -11.34
C THR A 295 22.42 10.30 -9.95
N ILE A 296 23.31 10.53 -8.97
CA ILE A 296 23.17 9.95 -7.63
C ILE A 296 22.16 10.76 -6.81
N LEU A 297 21.15 10.08 -6.25
CA LEU A 297 20.12 10.65 -5.39
C LEU A 297 20.33 10.21 -3.94
N SER A 298 19.74 10.94 -2.99
CA SER A 298 19.81 10.54 -1.57
C SER A 298 19.13 9.21 -1.28
N ASN A 299 18.16 8.80 -2.11
CA ASN A 299 17.37 7.60 -1.95
C ASN A 299 17.48 6.63 -3.15
N GLY A 300 18.46 6.83 -4.04
CA GLY A 300 18.52 6.03 -5.26
C GLY A 300 19.43 6.57 -6.36
N VAL A 301 19.06 6.29 -7.61
CA VAL A 301 19.76 6.72 -8.81
C VAL A 301 18.80 7.12 -9.91
N ALA A 302 19.14 8.19 -10.63
CA ALA A 302 18.43 8.63 -11.83
C ALA A 302 19.27 8.42 -13.11
N HIS A 303 18.59 8.01 -14.18
CA HIS A 303 19.14 7.91 -15.53
C HIS A 303 18.26 8.68 -16.50
N VAL A 304 18.81 9.70 -17.16
CA VAL A 304 18.08 10.48 -18.15
C VAL A 304 17.90 9.68 -19.42
N ILE A 305 16.65 9.61 -19.92
CA ILE A 305 16.29 8.90 -21.16
C ILE A 305 15.71 9.85 -22.23
N ASP A 306 15.76 9.42 -23.49
CA ASP A 306 15.30 10.21 -24.65
C ASP A 306 13.86 9.95 -25.10
N LYS A 307 13.13 9.08 -24.41
CA LYS A 307 11.71 8.80 -24.64
C LYS A 307 10.96 8.66 -23.34
N VAL A 308 9.64 8.87 -23.39
CA VAL A 308 8.74 8.55 -22.27
C VAL A 308 8.43 7.06 -22.31
N LEU A 309 8.60 6.38 -21.17
CA LEU A 309 8.18 5.00 -20.94
C LEU A 309 6.66 4.97 -20.74
N VAL A 310 5.94 4.92 -21.85
CA VAL A 310 4.49 4.77 -21.83
C VAL A 310 4.17 3.36 -21.34
N PRO A 311 3.27 3.20 -20.36
CA PRO A 311 2.80 1.88 -19.95
C PRO A 311 2.30 1.08 -21.14
N SER A 312 2.56 -0.23 -21.16
CA SER A 312 1.98 -1.10 -22.19
C SER A 312 0.46 -0.97 -22.17
N PRO A 313 -0.24 -1.11 -23.31
CA PRO A 313 -1.70 -1.32 -23.31
C PRO A 313 -2.02 -2.71 -22.76
N SER A 314 -1.79 -2.86 -21.46
CA SER A 314 -2.25 -3.91 -20.55
C SER A 314 -2.10 -3.30 -19.16
N ALA A 315 -3.23 -2.89 -18.58
CA ALA A 315 -3.39 -2.33 -17.24
C ALA A 315 -2.80 -0.92 -16.97
N VAL A 316 -3.01 0.03 -17.88
CA VAL A 316 -3.65 1.25 -17.35
C VAL A 316 -5.05 0.79 -16.95
N VAL A 317 -5.38 0.80 -15.66
CA VAL A 317 -6.77 0.88 -15.22
C VAL A 317 -7.27 2.28 -15.59
N THR A 318 -7.36 2.53 -16.89
CA THR A 318 -8.26 3.54 -17.43
C THR A 318 -9.53 2.78 -17.73
N THR A 319 -10.57 3.23 -17.07
CA THR A 319 -11.95 2.75 -17.02
C THR A 319 -12.66 2.75 -18.39
N SER A 320 -12.01 2.27 -19.45
CA SER A 320 -12.58 2.26 -20.80
C SER A 320 -11.97 1.16 -21.69
N ASP A 321 -12.30 -0.11 -21.44
CA ASP A 321 -12.23 -1.13 -22.48
C ASP A 321 -13.46 -2.04 -22.44
N ARG A 322 -14.53 -1.58 -23.10
CA ARG A 322 -15.54 -2.22 -23.98
C ARG A 322 -15.98 -3.70 -23.77
N THR A 323 -15.52 -4.36 -22.71
CA THR A 323 -15.71 -5.77 -22.35
C THR A 323 -16.40 -5.87 -20.99
N LEU A 324 -17.46 -5.11 -20.82
CA LEU A 324 -18.57 -5.51 -19.96
C LEU A 324 -19.29 -6.75 -20.51
N ARG A 325 -18.95 -7.29 -21.69
CA ARG A 325 -20.03 -7.75 -22.57
C ARG A 325 -20.15 -9.18 -23.03
N ASN A 326 -19.28 -10.14 -22.70
CA ASN A 326 -19.54 -11.50 -23.23
C ASN A 326 -19.41 -12.70 -22.27
N CYS A 327 -18.71 -12.67 -21.13
CA CYS A 327 -18.19 -13.98 -20.65
C CYS A 327 -18.21 -14.42 -19.17
N TYR A 328 -18.56 -13.66 -18.12
CA TYR A 328 -18.58 -14.28 -16.75
C TYR A 328 -19.87 -14.12 -15.94
N GLU A 329 -20.89 -13.58 -16.60
CA GLU A 329 -22.25 -14.12 -16.61
C GLU A 329 -22.15 -15.66 -16.80
N GLN A 330 -22.61 -16.55 -15.93
CA GLN A 330 -24.01 -16.93 -15.79
C GLN A 330 -24.22 -17.70 -14.46
N GLN A 331 -24.55 -17.01 -13.36
CA GLN A 331 -25.20 -17.57 -12.14
C GLN A 331 -24.39 -17.79 -10.82
N GLY A 332 -23.37 -17.02 -10.42
CA GLY A 332 -23.07 -17.03 -8.96
C GLY A 332 -22.14 -16.00 -8.35
N LEU A 333 -22.02 -14.84 -8.97
CA LEU A 333 -21.57 -13.64 -8.26
C LEU A 333 -22.74 -12.88 -7.63
N LYS A 334 -23.81 -13.60 -7.23
CA LYS A 334 -24.96 -13.01 -6.52
C LYS A 334 -24.82 -13.04 -5.00
N ALA A 335 -23.94 -13.89 -4.46
CA ALA A 335 -23.89 -14.19 -3.02
C ALA A 335 -22.62 -13.70 -2.30
N LEU A 336 -21.72 -13.00 -3.00
CA LEU A 336 -20.42 -12.66 -2.44
C LEU A 336 -19.81 -11.47 -3.18
N MET A 337 -19.35 -10.49 -2.40
CA MET A 337 -18.77 -9.22 -2.82
C MET A 337 -19.76 -8.22 -3.35
N HIS A 338 -20.04 -7.30 -2.45
CA HIS A 338 -20.88 -6.18 -2.70
C HIS A 338 -20.39 -5.19 -1.59
N VAL A 339 -19.45 -4.33 -1.98
CA VAL A 339 -18.25 -3.88 -1.30
C VAL A 339 -18.14 -2.36 -1.52
N ALA A 340 -18.16 -1.59 -0.42
CA ALA A 340 -18.45 -0.16 -0.40
C ALA A 340 -17.29 0.75 -0.85
N GLU A 341 -16.97 0.67 -2.14
CA GLU A 341 -16.37 1.67 -3.06
C GLU A 341 -15.59 0.88 -4.14
N THR A 342 -16.07 0.85 -5.38
CA THR A 342 -15.55 0.00 -6.47
C THR A 342 -15.98 -1.46 -6.40
N ASP A 343 -16.88 -1.77 -7.33
CA ASP A 343 -17.55 -3.04 -7.62
C ASP A 343 -18.59 -3.53 -6.60
N ARG A 344 -19.78 -2.92 -6.82
CA ARG A 344 -21.14 -3.28 -6.41
C ARG A 344 -21.46 -2.98 -4.94
N TYR A 345 -22.51 -2.22 -4.62
CA TYR A 345 -22.95 -1.70 -3.28
C TYR A 345 -22.01 -0.64 -2.73
N ILE A 346 -22.54 0.58 -2.62
CA ILE A 346 -21.97 1.63 -1.79
C ILE A 346 -22.81 1.65 -0.51
N TYR A 347 -22.14 1.58 0.64
CA TYR A 347 -22.68 2.05 1.91
C TYR A 347 -22.27 3.52 2.03
N ILE A 348 -23.24 4.43 2.14
CA ILE A 348 -22.96 5.82 2.53
C ILE A 348 -23.50 5.96 3.95
N SER A 349 -22.64 5.71 4.94
CA SER A 349 -22.76 6.39 6.23
C SER A 349 -21.86 7.61 6.22
N ASP A 350 -22.37 8.66 6.82
CA ASP A 350 -21.89 10.03 6.69
C ASP A 350 -20.73 10.34 7.65
N SER A 351 -19.70 9.49 7.64
CA SER A 351 -18.55 9.65 8.52
C SER A 351 -17.40 10.41 7.86
N ALA A 352 -17.61 11.69 7.57
CA ALA A 352 -16.53 12.61 7.24
C ALA A 352 -15.69 12.90 8.51
N LYS A 353 -14.51 12.27 8.66
CA LYS A 353 -13.47 12.73 9.60
C LYS A 353 -12.20 13.21 8.88
N LEU A 354 -11.84 14.46 9.20
CA LEU A 354 -10.57 15.12 8.90
C LEU A 354 -9.69 15.35 10.15
N ASP A 355 -10.01 14.81 11.34
CA ASP A 355 -9.23 15.12 12.57
C ASP A 355 -9.12 13.94 13.59
N PRO A 356 -7.96 13.73 14.27
CA PRO A 356 -7.70 12.57 15.13
C PRO A 356 -8.09 12.77 16.62
N ALA A 357 -9.02 13.67 16.93
CA ALA A 357 -9.47 13.92 18.31
C ALA A 357 -10.77 13.15 18.68
N PRO A 358 -10.95 12.78 19.97
CA PRO A 358 -12.17 12.13 20.46
C PRO A 358 -13.24 13.20 20.68
N VAL A 359 -13.87 13.65 19.60
CA VAL A 359 -15.01 14.57 19.62
C VAL A 359 -16.20 13.84 19.00
N ALA A 360 -17.38 14.05 19.60
CA ALA A 360 -18.65 13.37 19.36
C ALA A 360 -18.90 13.04 17.88
N PHE A 361 -19.28 11.79 17.58
CA PHE A 361 -19.75 11.45 16.24
C PHE A 361 -21.17 12.04 16.08
N SER A 362 -21.34 12.98 15.15
CA SER A 362 -22.66 13.34 14.64
C SER A 362 -22.77 12.82 13.22
N ASP A 363 -23.57 11.78 13.07
CA ASP A 363 -23.84 11.11 11.82
C ASP A 363 -25.04 11.83 11.16
N GLU A 364 -24.82 13.10 10.80
CA GLU A 364 -25.88 14.10 10.55
C GLU A 364 -25.75 14.82 9.19
N SER A 365 -26.19 14.15 8.12
CA SER A 365 -26.50 14.80 6.84
C SER A 365 -27.98 15.05 6.63
N SER A 366 -28.27 16.12 5.88
CA SER A 366 -29.60 16.38 5.34
C SER A 366 -29.58 16.48 3.81
N PHE A 367 -30.65 16.01 3.17
CA PHE A 367 -30.79 16.14 1.72
C PHE A 367 -31.21 17.56 1.34
N ASN A 368 -30.58 18.14 0.33
CA ASN A 368 -30.96 19.41 -0.25
C ASN A 368 -31.27 19.22 -1.75
N PRO A 369 -32.55 19.32 -2.18
CA PRO A 369 -32.93 19.07 -3.57
C PRO A 369 -32.35 20.10 -4.55
N ASP A 370 -31.99 21.28 -4.06
CA ASP A 370 -31.46 22.39 -4.85
C ASP A 370 -29.92 22.42 -4.85
N LEU A 371 -29.26 21.51 -4.13
CA LEU A 371 -27.80 21.44 -4.09
C LEU A 371 -27.25 20.86 -5.39
N ASP A 372 -26.50 21.68 -6.12
CA ASP A 372 -25.93 21.36 -7.43
C ASP A 372 -24.60 20.59 -7.34
N ILE A 373 -23.94 20.62 -6.20
CA ILE A 373 -22.75 19.82 -5.87
C ILE A 373 -23.11 18.54 -5.09
N PRO A 374 -22.26 17.49 -5.09
CA PRO A 374 -22.56 16.25 -4.41
C PRO A 374 -22.80 16.40 -2.91
N ILE A 375 -21.87 17.06 -2.21
CA ILE A 375 -21.90 17.25 -0.76
C ILE A 375 -21.36 18.64 -0.40
N THR A 376 -21.86 19.23 0.68
CA THR A 376 -21.34 20.46 1.29
C THR A 376 -21.39 20.37 2.81
N THR A 377 -20.55 21.14 3.49
CA THR A 377 -20.56 21.29 4.96
C THR A 377 -21.38 22.53 5.36
N LEU A 378 -22.12 22.43 6.46
CA LEU A 378 -22.84 23.54 7.11
C LEU A 378 -22.13 24.02 8.41
N GLY A 379 -20.99 23.43 8.75
CA GLY A 379 -20.27 23.62 10.01
C GLY A 379 -19.20 22.54 10.23
N SER A 380 -18.68 22.41 11.45
CA SER A 380 -17.66 21.39 11.79
C SER A 380 -18.18 19.96 11.67
N ASP A 381 -19.50 19.75 11.84
CA ASP A 381 -20.07 18.44 12.13
C ASP A 381 -21.46 18.19 11.48
N SER A 382 -21.85 19.00 10.47
CA SER A 382 -23.14 18.87 9.77
C SER A 382 -22.97 19.00 8.25
N TYR A 383 -23.58 18.06 7.52
CA TYR A 383 -23.41 17.92 6.07
C TYR A 383 -24.75 18.05 5.32
N GLN A 384 -24.66 18.42 4.04
CA GLN A 384 -25.77 18.30 3.09
C GLN A 384 -25.34 17.59 1.83
N TYR A 385 -26.19 16.70 1.32
CA TYR A 385 -26.01 16.07 0.02
C TYR A 385 -27.17 16.38 -0.93
N GLY A 386 -26.88 16.36 -2.23
CA GLY A 386 -27.83 16.76 -3.27
C GLY A 386 -28.05 15.68 -4.34
N PRO A 387 -28.90 15.95 -5.34
CA PRO A 387 -29.12 15.06 -6.48
C PRO A 387 -27.83 14.63 -7.20
N SER A 388 -26.80 15.47 -7.23
CA SER A 388 -25.51 15.14 -7.84
C SER A 388 -24.82 13.96 -7.15
N PHE A 389 -24.95 13.84 -5.82
CA PHE A 389 -24.45 12.69 -5.08
C PHE A 389 -25.22 11.41 -5.40
N LEU A 390 -26.55 11.49 -5.48
CA LEU A 390 -27.39 10.35 -5.88
C LEU A 390 -27.08 9.88 -7.31
N LYS A 391 -26.71 10.79 -8.23
CA LYS A 391 -26.24 10.43 -9.58
C LYS A 391 -24.89 9.71 -9.55
N ILE A 392 -23.98 10.12 -8.67
CA ILE A 392 -22.71 9.42 -8.46
C ILE A 392 -23.01 8.00 -7.96
N ALA A 393 -23.84 7.85 -6.93
CA ALA A 393 -24.24 6.54 -6.42
C ALA A 393 -24.94 5.68 -7.49
N ALA A 394 -25.81 6.29 -8.31
CA ALA A 394 -26.49 5.63 -9.43
C ALA A 394 -25.54 5.13 -10.54
N ALA A 395 -24.34 5.72 -10.66
CA ALA A 395 -23.38 5.37 -11.69
C ALA A 395 -22.64 4.05 -11.40
N TYR A 396 -22.74 3.53 -10.17
CA TYR A 396 -22.11 2.27 -9.81
C TYR A 396 -22.85 1.09 -10.42
N GLU A 397 -22.09 0.10 -10.90
CA GLU A 397 -22.67 -1.13 -11.42
C GLU A 397 -23.24 -2.00 -10.30
N GLY A 398 -24.37 -2.66 -10.56
CA GLY A 398 -25.05 -3.52 -9.60
C GLY A 398 -26.07 -2.76 -8.75
N ASN A 399 -26.57 -3.46 -7.74
CA ASN A 399 -27.60 -2.98 -6.83
C ASN A 399 -26.98 -2.00 -5.82
N VAL A 400 -27.72 -1.00 -5.33
CA VAL A 400 -27.23 -0.03 -4.33
C VAL A 400 -28.20 0.07 -3.15
N VAL A 401 -27.68 -0.07 -1.92
CA VAL A 401 -28.43 0.26 -0.70
C VAL A 401 -28.08 1.69 -0.31
N LEU A 402 -29.07 2.56 -0.13
CA LEU A 402 -28.83 3.93 0.31
C LEU A 402 -29.12 4.05 1.80
N GLY A 403 -28.08 4.36 2.59
CA GLY A 403 -28.21 4.71 4.00
C GLY A 403 -28.87 6.07 4.18
N LEU A 404 -29.95 6.13 4.96
CA LEU A 404 -30.59 7.36 5.39
C LEU A 404 -30.66 7.37 6.92
N ASN A 405 -29.79 8.17 7.55
CA ASN A 405 -29.73 8.24 9.02
C ASN A 405 -30.99 8.91 9.59
N ARG A 406 -31.50 8.36 10.70
CA ARG A 406 -32.65 8.90 11.43
C ARG A 406 -32.26 9.92 12.52
N GLY A 407 -30.96 10.16 12.72
CA GLY A 407 -30.35 10.93 13.81
C GLY A 407 -31.00 12.28 14.07
N ALA A 408 -31.15 13.14 13.06
CA ALA A 408 -31.78 14.47 13.20
C ALA A 408 -33.31 14.44 13.40
N ASN A 409 -33.91 13.24 13.49
CA ASN A 409 -35.35 13.00 13.58
C ASN A 409 -36.17 13.77 12.50
N ASN A 410 -35.61 13.89 11.30
CA ASN A 410 -36.19 14.67 10.20
C ASN A 410 -36.80 13.76 9.12
N LEU A 411 -37.97 13.20 9.45
CA LEU A 411 -38.69 12.30 8.56
C LEU A 411 -39.07 12.95 7.22
N THR A 412 -39.46 14.23 7.23
CA THR A 412 -39.82 14.96 6.01
C THR A 412 -38.66 15.01 5.03
N ASN A 413 -37.46 15.39 5.51
CA ASN A 413 -36.26 15.45 4.67
C ASN A 413 -35.87 14.06 4.14
N THR A 414 -35.99 13.03 4.98
CA THR A 414 -35.70 11.65 4.57
C THR A 414 -36.66 11.17 3.48
N ILE A 415 -37.95 11.52 3.56
CA ILE A 415 -38.92 11.23 2.51
C ILE A 415 -38.54 11.93 1.20
N GLU A 416 -38.06 13.18 1.25
CA GLU A 416 -37.58 13.88 0.06
C GLU A 416 -36.34 13.22 -0.55
N ALA A 417 -35.36 12.85 0.29
CA ALA A 417 -34.17 12.11 -0.13
C ALA A 417 -34.54 10.78 -0.80
N ALA A 418 -35.44 10.01 -0.16
CA ALA A 418 -35.91 8.73 -0.67
C ALA A 418 -36.64 8.85 -2.02
N LYS A 419 -37.44 9.92 -2.21
CA LYS A 419 -38.09 10.22 -3.49
C LYS A 419 -37.07 10.54 -4.58
N ALA A 420 -36.07 11.36 -4.25
CA ALA A 420 -35.00 11.71 -5.17
C ALA A 420 -34.18 10.48 -5.55
N ALA A 421 -33.82 9.63 -4.58
CA ALA A 421 -33.09 8.39 -4.81
C ALA A 421 -33.87 7.47 -5.74
N LYS A 422 -35.16 7.21 -5.47
CA LYS A 422 -36.01 6.39 -6.34
C LYS A 422 -36.13 6.94 -7.76
N ALA A 423 -36.10 8.26 -7.93
CA ALA A 423 -36.18 8.91 -9.24
C ALA A 423 -34.84 8.88 -10.02
N ILE A 424 -33.71 8.98 -9.32
CA ILE A 424 -32.38 9.14 -9.91
C ILE A 424 -31.64 7.81 -10.07
N MET A 425 -31.84 6.88 -9.14
CA MET A 425 -31.08 5.63 -9.02
C MET A 425 -31.90 4.45 -9.55
N PRO A 426 -31.78 4.08 -10.83
CA PRO A 426 -32.49 2.93 -11.39
C PRO A 426 -32.05 1.59 -10.77
N ASN A 427 -30.92 1.58 -10.08
CA ASN A 427 -30.30 0.45 -9.40
C ASN A 427 -30.49 0.48 -7.87
N LEU A 428 -31.37 1.34 -7.34
CA LEU A 428 -31.71 1.35 -5.92
C LEU A 428 -32.32 0.00 -5.50
N TYR A 429 -31.61 -0.68 -4.60
CA TYR A 429 -31.92 -2.01 -4.08
C TYR A 429 -32.73 -1.91 -2.79
N ALA A 430 -32.23 -1.14 -1.82
CA ALA A 430 -32.93 -0.81 -0.60
C ALA A 430 -32.59 0.60 -0.10
N ILE A 431 -33.43 1.08 0.81
CA ILE A 431 -33.15 2.21 1.68
C ILE A 431 -32.91 1.63 3.08
N GLU A 432 -31.74 1.87 3.61
CA GLU A 432 -31.39 1.51 4.98
C GLU A 432 -31.76 2.64 5.93
N LEU A 433 -32.56 2.33 6.96
CA LEU A 433 -33.07 3.34 7.89
C LEU A 433 -32.32 3.34 9.21
N GLY A 434 -31.52 4.39 9.41
CA GLY A 434 -30.71 4.56 10.60
C GLY A 434 -29.42 3.76 10.51
N ASN A 435 -28.32 4.42 10.88
CA ASN A 435 -27.04 3.80 11.14
C ASN A 435 -26.90 3.62 12.66
N GLU A 436 -26.69 2.38 13.12
CA GLU A 436 -26.34 2.04 14.50
C GLU A 436 -27.32 2.54 15.61
N PRO A 437 -28.63 2.21 15.56
CA PRO A 437 -29.52 2.50 16.69
C PRO A 437 -29.01 1.80 17.97
N TYR A 438 -28.81 2.59 19.04
CA TYR A 438 -28.32 2.12 20.35
C TYR A 438 -29.42 2.20 21.42
N ILE A 439 -29.62 1.11 22.18
CA ILE A 439 -30.61 1.00 23.26
C ILE A 439 -29.86 0.91 24.61
N PRO A 440 -29.75 2.00 25.39
CA PRO A 440 -28.84 2.04 26.56
C PRO A 440 -29.24 1.16 27.75
N ASN A 441 -30.53 0.83 27.89
CA ASN A 441 -31.05 0.11 29.05
C ASN A 441 -30.85 -1.42 29.00
N GLU A 442 -30.22 -1.94 27.94
CA GLU A 442 -29.99 -3.39 27.79
C GLU A 442 -28.63 -3.87 28.33
N ILE A 443 -27.72 -2.95 28.67
CA ILE A 443 -26.43 -3.31 29.28
C ILE A 443 -26.59 -3.50 30.80
N SER A 444 -27.28 -4.56 31.21
CA SER A 444 -27.01 -5.15 32.52
C SER A 444 -25.86 -6.15 32.35
N LEU A 445 -24.62 -5.67 32.51
CA LEU A 445 -23.46 -6.56 32.57
C LEU A 445 -23.72 -7.62 33.65
N PRO A 446 -23.67 -8.93 33.34
CA PRO A 446 -23.90 -9.96 34.34
C PRO A 446 -22.87 -9.79 35.46
N THR A 447 -23.33 -9.49 36.67
CA THR A 447 -22.49 -9.17 37.83
C THR A 447 -21.68 -10.36 38.36
N ASN A 448 -21.82 -11.56 37.78
CA ASN A 448 -21.11 -12.76 38.23
C ASN A 448 -20.76 -13.78 37.12
N GLY A 449 -20.71 -13.38 35.86
CA GLY A 449 -20.19 -14.21 34.77
C GLY A 449 -19.01 -13.51 34.13
N THR A 450 -17.84 -14.17 34.06
CA THR A 450 -16.71 -13.66 33.28
C THR A 450 -17.21 -13.39 31.85
N PRO A 451 -17.20 -12.15 31.35
CA PRO A 451 -17.58 -11.89 29.98
C PRO A 451 -16.62 -12.68 29.09
N THR A 452 -17.15 -13.51 28.19
CA THR A 452 -16.31 -14.12 27.16
C THR A 452 -15.60 -13.00 26.41
N THR A 453 -14.36 -13.22 26.03
CA THR A 453 -13.43 -12.24 25.40
C THR A 453 -14.01 -11.50 24.20
N LEU A 454 -15.07 -12.01 23.56
CA LEU A 454 -15.81 -11.38 22.47
C LEU A 454 -16.70 -10.19 22.88
N LEU A 455 -17.15 -10.12 24.14
CA LEU A 455 -18.18 -9.19 24.63
C LEU A 455 -17.64 -7.79 25.00
N LYS A 456 -16.33 -7.63 25.06
CA LYS A 456 -15.69 -6.35 25.39
C LYS A 456 -15.37 -5.50 24.16
N HIS A 457 -15.40 -6.10 22.97
CA HIS A 457 -14.94 -5.49 21.71
C HIS A 457 -15.99 -4.62 20.99
N THR A 458 -17.09 -4.18 21.60
CA THR A 458 -18.17 -3.46 20.85
C THR A 458 -18.61 -2.14 21.50
N ILE A 459 -17.91 -1.66 22.54
CA ILE A 459 -18.36 -0.56 23.43
C ILE A 459 -18.03 0.86 22.90
N VAL A 460 -17.43 1.00 21.72
CA VAL A 460 -16.89 2.31 21.26
C VAL A 460 -17.99 3.34 20.93
N PHE A 461 -19.22 2.92 20.58
CA PHE A 461 -20.26 3.81 20.07
C PHE A 461 -21.43 4.10 21.03
N ALA A 462 -21.39 3.61 22.28
CA ALA A 462 -22.44 3.81 23.28
C ALA A 462 -22.64 5.28 23.76
N TYR A 463 -21.93 6.25 23.17
CA TYR A 463 -21.87 7.64 23.63
C TYR A 463 -22.49 8.66 22.67
N LEU A 464 -23.18 8.23 21.61
CA LEU A 464 -23.77 9.18 20.68
C LEU A 464 -25.04 9.80 21.27
N SER A 465 -25.10 11.13 21.19
CA SER A 465 -26.32 11.88 21.49
C SER A 465 -27.23 11.69 20.29
N PHE A 466 -28.26 10.85 20.38
CA PHE A 466 -29.17 10.57 19.27
C PHE A 466 -30.43 11.46 19.36
N PRO A 467 -30.64 12.46 18.49
CA PRO A 467 -31.84 13.30 18.55
C PRO A 467 -33.16 12.53 18.31
N ILE A 468 -33.13 11.37 17.63
CA ILE A 468 -34.30 10.48 17.52
C ILE A 468 -34.69 9.82 18.85
N ALA A 469 -33.71 9.62 19.73
CA ALA A 469 -33.88 9.11 21.09
C ALA A 469 -33.47 10.21 22.09
N PRO A 470 -34.25 11.29 22.22
CA PRO A 470 -33.84 12.52 22.92
C PRO A 470 -33.51 12.30 24.40
N ASN A 471 -33.96 11.18 24.98
CA ASN A 471 -33.44 10.66 26.24
C ASN A 471 -33.10 9.17 26.08
N THR A 472 -31.84 8.90 25.75
CA THR A 472 -31.34 7.54 25.52
C THR A 472 -31.54 6.66 26.77
N SER A 473 -31.41 7.21 27.99
CA SER A 473 -31.61 6.47 29.26
C SER A 473 -33.02 5.90 29.49
N THR A 474 -33.99 6.24 28.65
CA THR A 474 -35.36 5.71 28.70
C THR A 474 -35.79 5.01 27.42
N TRP A 475 -34.93 4.96 26.39
CA TRP A 475 -35.24 4.34 25.11
C TRP A 475 -35.30 2.82 25.25
N THR A 476 -36.45 2.23 24.93
CA THR A 476 -36.67 0.79 25.01
C THR A 476 -36.73 0.15 23.63
N PRO A 477 -36.61 -1.19 23.54
CA PRO A 477 -36.81 -1.93 22.30
C PRO A 477 -38.18 -1.73 21.66
N LEU A 478 -39.22 -1.49 22.46
CA LEU A 478 -40.55 -1.15 21.97
C LEU A 478 -40.59 0.26 21.36
N ASP A 479 -39.89 1.21 21.96
CA ASP A 479 -39.77 2.58 21.43
C ASP A 479 -39.03 2.56 20.09
N GLU A 480 -37.95 1.78 19.98
CA GLU A 480 -37.20 1.59 18.74
C GLU A 480 -38.08 0.97 17.64
N ALA A 481 -38.74 -0.15 17.94
CA ALA A 481 -39.62 -0.81 16.97
C ALA A 481 -40.79 0.10 16.52
N THR A 482 -41.34 0.90 17.44
CA THR A 482 -42.40 1.88 17.12
C THR A 482 -41.88 3.00 16.23
N SER A 483 -40.68 3.51 16.53
CA SER A 483 -40.00 4.52 15.75
C SER A 483 -39.72 4.01 14.33
N GLU A 484 -39.04 2.87 14.21
CA GLU A 484 -38.68 2.27 12.93
C GLU A 484 -39.92 1.95 12.09
N SER A 485 -40.97 1.35 12.69
CA SER A 485 -42.26 1.12 12.05
C SER A 485 -42.86 2.38 11.43
N THR A 486 -42.79 3.51 12.16
CA THR A 486 -43.35 4.78 11.72
C THR A 486 -42.62 5.31 10.50
N TRP A 487 -41.29 5.22 10.50
CA TRP A 487 -40.45 5.63 9.37
C TRP A 487 -40.67 4.73 8.16
N GLN A 488 -40.71 3.41 8.37
CA GLN A 488 -40.96 2.43 7.33
C GLN A 488 -42.29 2.66 6.62
N ILE A 489 -43.38 2.84 7.40
CA ILE A 489 -44.71 3.11 6.86
C ILE A 489 -44.74 4.43 6.10
N SER A 490 -44.14 5.48 6.67
CA SER A 490 -44.18 6.82 6.09
C SER A 490 -43.42 6.89 4.76
N ILE A 491 -42.22 6.32 4.69
CA ILE A 491 -41.40 6.28 3.47
C ILE A 491 -42.05 5.36 2.43
N GLY A 492 -42.43 4.14 2.81
CA GLY A 492 -43.06 3.18 1.90
C GLY A 492 -44.35 3.72 1.28
N THR A 493 -45.17 4.42 2.07
CA THR A 493 -46.39 5.08 1.59
C THR A 493 -46.07 6.27 0.67
N ALA A 494 -45.12 7.13 1.06
CA ALA A 494 -44.75 8.31 0.27
C ALA A 494 -44.14 7.95 -1.10
N LEU A 495 -43.47 6.80 -1.19
CA LEU A 495 -42.92 6.26 -2.43
C LEU A 495 -43.92 5.40 -3.21
N ASN A 496 -45.02 4.97 -2.59
CA ASN A 496 -45.92 3.94 -3.11
C ASN A 496 -45.16 2.67 -3.54
N THR A 497 -44.28 2.16 -2.67
CA THR A 497 -43.44 0.98 -2.91
C THR A 497 -43.43 0.08 -1.69
N SER A 498 -43.68 -1.22 -1.89
CA SER A 498 -43.42 -2.29 -0.93
C SER A 498 -42.00 -2.84 -1.05
N SER A 499 -41.49 -3.48 0.00
CA SER A 499 -40.21 -4.20 0.00
C SER A 499 -39.03 -3.38 -0.54
N LEU A 500 -38.81 -2.19 0.03
CA LEU A 500 -37.66 -1.33 -0.29
C LEU A 500 -36.77 -1.07 0.92
N ILE A 501 -37.21 -1.40 2.14
CA ILE A 501 -36.53 -0.94 3.35
C ILE A 501 -35.68 -2.05 3.95
N GLN A 502 -34.45 -1.71 4.32
CA GLN A 502 -33.55 -2.53 5.11
C GLN A 502 -33.66 -2.13 6.59
N ALA A 503 -34.10 -3.07 7.42
CA ALA A 503 -34.48 -2.85 8.83
C ALA A 503 -33.38 -3.33 9.81
N GLY A 504 -33.42 -2.87 11.06
CA GLY A 504 -32.53 -3.31 12.15
C GLY A 504 -31.26 -2.46 12.29
N ASN A 505 -30.27 -2.65 11.41
CA ASN A 505 -28.97 -1.93 11.37
C ASN A 505 -28.26 -1.82 12.72
N PHE A 506 -28.50 -2.77 13.63
CA PHE A 506 -28.00 -2.74 14.99
C PHE A 506 -26.49 -2.95 15.04
N ILE A 507 -25.82 -2.31 16.00
CA ILE A 507 -24.37 -2.41 16.18
C ILE A 507 -23.95 -3.55 17.12
N LEU A 508 -24.81 -3.89 18.09
CA LEU A 508 -24.52 -4.89 19.10
C LEU A 508 -25.11 -6.23 18.72
N PRO A 509 -24.37 -7.35 18.90
CA PRO A 509 -24.87 -8.65 18.52
C PRO A 509 -26.17 -9.02 19.26
N PRO A 510 -27.01 -9.91 18.71
CA PRO A 510 -28.37 -10.20 19.19
C PRO A 510 -28.48 -10.56 20.68
N SER A 511 -27.41 -11.10 21.27
CA SER A 511 -27.34 -11.44 22.70
C SER A 511 -27.52 -10.26 23.66
N TYR A 512 -27.48 -9.03 23.16
CA TYR A 512 -27.65 -7.81 23.94
C TYR A 512 -29.04 -7.16 23.80
N GLY A 513 -29.99 -7.83 23.15
CA GLY A 513 -31.36 -7.34 22.97
C GLY A 513 -31.60 -6.57 21.66
N SER A 514 -30.54 -6.16 20.97
CA SER A 514 -30.62 -5.62 19.62
C SER A 514 -30.75 -6.75 18.59
N SER A 515 -31.92 -7.38 18.49
CA SER A 515 -32.16 -8.58 17.68
C SER A 515 -33.37 -8.47 16.75
N ALA A 516 -33.35 -9.21 15.64
CA ALA A 516 -34.49 -9.34 14.74
C ALA A 516 -35.72 -9.89 15.47
N ALA A 517 -35.53 -10.91 16.31
CA ALA A 517 -36.59 -11.49 17.12
C ALA A 517 -37.32 -10.41 17.95
N GLN A 518 -36.54 -9.53 18.56
CA GLN A 518 -37.04 -8.49 19.44
C GLN A 518 -37.69 -7.33 18.68
N LEU A 519 -37.08 -6.89 17.57
CA LEU A 519 -37.68 -5.88 16.69
C LEU A 519 -39.05 -6.36 16.19
N PHE A 520 -39.10 -7.51 15.52
CA PHE A 520 -40.34 -8.01 14.90
C PHE A 520 -41.41 -8.42 15.91
N SER A 521 -41.06 -8.68 17.18
CA SER A 521 -42.05 -8.90 18.24
C SER A 521 -42.81 -7.63 18.65
N ASN A 522 -42.21 -6.46 18.42
CA ASN A 522 -42.75 -5.15 18.83
C ASN A 522 -43.15 -4.27 17.63
N GLU A 523 -42.76 -4.66 16.42
CA GLU A 523 -43.00 -3.89 15.19
C GLU A 523 -44.49 -3.85 14.81
N ASN A 524 -44.92 -2.74 14.21
CA ASN A 524 -46.27 -2.62 13.66
C ASN A 524 -46.41 -3.54 12.44
N PRO A 525 -47.38 -4.48 12.41
CA PRO A 525 -47.55 -5.40 11.28
C PRO A 525 -47.78 -4.71 9.93
N ALA A 526 -48.28 -3.47 9.92
CA ALA A 526 -48.47 -2.68 8.69
C ALA A 526 -47.14 -2.21 8.07
N ALA A 527 -46.05 -2.21 8.83
CA ALA A 527 -44.72 -1.80 8.40
C ALA A 527 -43.99 -2.92 7.65
N ILE A 528 -44.20 -4.19 8.04
CA ILE A 528 -43.56 -5.40 7.51
C ILE A 528 -43.57 -5.45 5.97
N LYS A 529 -44.67 -5.06 5.31
CA LYS A 529 -44.78 -5.08 3.84
C LYS A 529 -43.82 -4.12 3.12
N TYR A 530 -43.26 -3.14 3.83
CA TYR A 530 -42.29 -2.18 3.29
C TYR A 530 -40.85 -2.65 3.49
N ILE A 531 -40.63 -3.57 4.42
CA ILE A 531 -39.34 -4.19 4.72
C ILE A 531 -39.03 -5.22 3.65
N ARG A 532 -37.75 -5.30 3.31
CA ARG A 532 -37.22 -6.18 2.30
C ARG A 532 -36.27 -7.21 2.90
N ASP A 533 -35.36 -6.73 3.74
CA ASP A 533 -34.38 -7.54 4.43
C ASP A 533 -34.08 -6.92 5.81
N PHE A 534 -33.49 -7.73 6.67
CA PHE A 534 -33.01 -7.32 7.97
C PHE A 534 -31.49 -7.29 7.96
N SER A 535 -30.94 -6.18 8.42
CA SER A 535 -29.52 -5.89 8.46
C SER A 535 -29.01 -5.79 9.88
N HIS A 536 -27.76 -6.19 10.06
CA HIS A 536 -27.05 -6.10 11.32
C HIS A 536 -25.58 -5.77 11.07
N HIS A 537 -24.99 -4.89 11.87
CA HIS A 537 -23.55 -4.62 11.80
C HIS A 537 -22.77 -5.69 12.56
N ASN A 538 -21.60 -6.08 12.07
CA ASN A 538 -20.77 -7.07 12.77
C ASN A 538 -19.28 -6.76 12.63
N TYR A 539 -18.66 -6.38 13.74
CA TYR A 539 -17.21 -6.23 13.86
C TYR A 539 -16.68 -7.24 14.88
N PRO A 540 -15.90 -8.26 14.48
CA PRO A 540 -15.38 -9.24 15.43
C PRO A 540 -14.42 -8.67 16.48
N GLN A 541 -13.83 -7.50 16.23
CA GLN A 541 -12.92 -6.79 17.12
C GLN A 541 -13.19 -5.27 17.08
N ALA A 542 -12.72 -4.53 18.09
CA ALA A 542 -12.76 -3.06 18.10
C ALA A 542 -11.43 -2.45 18.52
N MET A 543 -11.14 -1.27 17.97
CA MET A 543 -10.12 -0.38 18.49
C MET A 543 -10.65 0.33 19.74
N ASP A 544 -10.07 0.05 20.91
CA ASP A 544 -10.31 0.80 22.14
C ASP A 544 -8.97 1.19 22.81
N ASN A 545 -8.91 2.41 23.32
CA ASN A 545 -7.79 2.95 24.09
C ASN A 545 -7.97 2.80 25.62
N THR A 546 -9.08 2.19 26.09
CA THR A 546 -9.28 1.88 27.51
C THR A 546 -8.67 0.54 27.91
N SER A 547 -8.25 0.43 29.17
CA SER A 547 -7.63 -0.78 29.75
C SER A 547 -8.59 -1.97 29.91
N THR A 548 -9.85 -1.83 29.52
CA THR A 548 -10.91 -2.81 29.84
C THR A 548 -11.19 -3.79 28.71
N VAL A 549 -10.72 -3.49 27.49
CA VAL A 549 -10.94 -4.25 26.26
C VAL A 549 -9.59 -4.81 25.75
N PRO A 550 -9.49 -6.12 25.43
CA PRO A 550 -8.28 -6.66 24.84
C PRO A 550 -7.95 -5.98 23.51
N SER A 551 -6.68 -5.68 23.28
CA SER A 551 -6.25 -5.10 22.00
C SER A 551 -6.57 -6.06 20.85
N PRO A 552 -6.96 -5.53 19.67
CA PRO A 552 -7.14 -6.32 18.46
C PRO A 552 -5.96 -7.25 18.18
N ASN A 553 -6.26 -8.46 17.69
CA ASN A 553 -5.28 -9.50 17.48
C ASN A 553 -5.54 -10.27 16.19
N LEU A 554 -4.53 -10.35 15.32
CA LEU A 554 -4.66 -11.00 14.01
C LEU A 554 -4.87 -12.51 14.11
N THR A 555 -4.16 -13.18 15.02
CA THR A 555 -4.28 -14.63 15.24
C THR A 555 -5.69 -15.03 15.63
N THR A 556 -6.32 -14.25 16.52
CA THR A 556 -7.71 -14.51 16.92
C THR A 556 -8.71 -14.12 15.83
N LEU A 557 -8.45 -13.07 15.04
CA LEU A 557 -9.31 -12.67 13.93
C LEU A 557 -9.41 -13.80 12.90
N MET A 558 -8.26 -14.28 12.42
CA MET A 558 -8.21 -15.23 11.31
C MET A 558 -8.60 -16.64 11.69
N SER A 559 -8.65 -16.98 12.98
CA SER A 559 -8.99 -18.33 13.45
C SER A 559 -10.39 -18.76 13.00
N HIS A 560 -10.47 -19.87 12.25
CA HIS A 560 -11.74 -20.48 11.84
C HIS A 560 -12.68 -20.75 13.03
N VAL A 561 -12.14 -21.24 14.16
CA VAL A 561 -12.94 -21.47 15.38
C VAL A 561 -13.64 -20.20 15.84
N ASN A 562 -12.94 -19.07 15.83
CA ASN A 562 -13.50 -17.78 16.26
C ASN A 562 -14.48 -17.22 15.23
N ILE A 563 -14.22 -17.40 13.93
CA ILE A 563 -15.15 -17.06 12.85
C ILE A 563 -16.47 -17.82 13.01
N VAL A 564 -16.40 -19.13 13.26
CA VAL A 564 -17.57 -19.96 13.51
C VAL A 564 -18.36 -19.47 14.72
N GLN A 565 -17.67 -19.19 15.83
CA GLN A 565 -18.31 -18.68 17.05
C GLN A 565 -18.98 -17.32 16.81
N ASN A 566 -18.32 -16.39 16.11
CA ASN A 566 -18.84 -15.06 15.82
C ASN A 566 -20.09 -15.12 14.93
N VAL A 567 -20.05 -15.85 13.81
CA VAL A 567 -21.21 -15.96 12.91
C VAL A 567 -22.38 -16.68 13.59
N ASN A 568 -22.11 -17.66 14.45
CA ASN A 568 -23.17 -18.38 15.18
C ASN A 568 -23.98 -17.51 16.15
N LEU A 569 -23.48 -16.33 16.53
CA LEU A 569 -24.23 -15.37 17.37
C LEU A 569 -25.56 -14.93 16.71
N TYR A 570 -25.63 -14.97 15.38
CA TYR A 570 -26.76 -14.45 14.61
C TYR A 570 -27.79 -15.51 14.21
N ARG A 571 -27.59 -16.79 14.57
CA ARG A 571 -28.42 -17.92 14.10
C ARG A 571 -29.91 -17.74 14.43
N ALA A 572 -30.22 -17.29 15.65
CA ALA A 572 -31.60 -17.15 16.09
C ALA A 572 -32.36 -16.10 15.24
N ASP A 573 -31.70 -15.00 14.89
CA ASP A 573 -32.31 -13.94 14.09
C ASP A 573 -32.47 -14.33 12.61
N ILE A 574 -31.52 -15.09 12.09
CA ILE A 574 -31.63 -15.69 10.77
C ILE A 574 -32.88 -16.61 10.69
N GLU A 575 -33.15 -17.40 11.73
CA GLU A 575 -34.36 -18.23 11.78
C GLU A 575 -35.65 -17.40 11.85
N VAL A 576 -35.64 -16.25 12.52
CA VAL A 576 -36.79 -15.34 12.59
C VAL A 576 -37.09 -14.73 11.23
N THR A 577 -36.08 -14.15 10.58
CA THR A 577 -36.23 -13.51 9.27
C THR A 577 -36.66 -14.49 8.18
N GLN A 578 -36.12 -15.72 8.19
CA GLN A 578 -36.56 -16.78 7.29
C GLN A 578 -38.04 -17.14 7.45
N LYS A 579 -38.56 -17.19 8.69
CA LYS A 579 -40.00 -17.44 8.93
C LYS A 579 -40.89 -16.33 8.36
N LEU A 580 -40.35 -15.12 8.25
CA LEU A 580 -41.00 -13.97 7.62
C LEU A 580 -40.77 -13.91 6.10
N GLY A 581 -39.99 -14.82 5.53
CA GLY A 581 -39.62 -14.81 4.11
C GLY A 581 -38.66 -13.68 3.74
N MET A 582 -37.91 -13.17 4.71
CA MET A 582 -36.96 -12.07 4.56
C MET A 582 -35.52 -12.58 4.54
N GLU A 583 -34.64 -11.82 3.88
CA GLU A 583 -33.20 -12.04 3.92
C GLU A 583 -32.60 -11.47 5.20
N TYR A 584 -31.53 -12.12 5.68
CA TYR A 584 -30.66 -11.60 6.74
C TYR A 584 -29.33 -11.18 6.10
N VAL A 585 -28.86 -9.97 6.41
CA VAL A 585 -27.62 -9.41 5.86
C VAL A 585 -26.74 -8.84 6.96
N PHE A 586 -25.43 -8.90 6.74
CA PHE A 586 -24.51 -8.04 7.46
C PHE A 586 -24.39 -6.72 6.70
N GLY A 587 -25.20 -5.72 7.05
CA GLY A 587 -25.27 -4.42 6.36
C GLY A 587 -24.04 -3.55 6.56
N GLU A 588 -23.24 -3.84 7.59
CA GLU A 588 -21.90 -3.29 7.75
C GLU A 588 -21.01 -4.30 8.51
N THR A 589 -19.82 -4.60 8.02
CA THR A 589 -18.89 -5.48 8.71
C THR A 589 -17.45 -5.18 8.36
N ASN A 590 -16.51 -5.40 9.28
CA ASN A 590 -15.10 -5.52 8.94
C ASN A 590 -14.32 -6.17 10.08
N SER A 591 -13.02 -6.37 9.86
CA SER A 591 -12.04 -6.95 10.78
C SER A 591 -12.05 -6.31 12.18
N VAL A 592 -11.91 -4.99 12.26
CA VAL A 592 -11.83 -4.22 13.51
C VAL A 592 -12.63 -2.93 13.34
N SER A 593 -13.54 -2.60 14.27
CA SER A 593 -14.28 -1.34 14.24
C SER A 593 -13.39 -0.13 14.56
N GLY A 594 -13.91 1.09 14.36
CA GLY A 594 -13.17 2.33 14.64
C GLY A 594 -12.08 2.66 13.62
N GLY A 595 -12.31 2.33 12.34
CA GLY A 595 -11.36 2.57 11.26
C GLY A 595 -10.35 1.44 11.03
N GLY A 596 -10.38 0.35 11.80
CA GLY A 596 -9.49 -0.79 11.59
C GLY A 596 -8.16 -0.70 12.35
N SER A 597 -7.28 -1.67 12.12
CA SER A 597 -5.91 -1.67 12.68
C SER A 597 -4.89 -2.01 11.59
N PRO A 598 -3.77 -1.26 11.44
CA PRO A 598 -2.80 -1.49 10.36
C PRO A 598 -2.14 -2.87 10.46
N LEU A 599 -1.94 -3.37 11.68
CA LEU A 599 -1.33 -4.68 11.95
C LEU A 599 -2.28 -5.86 11.72
N ILE A 600 -3.53 -5.58 11.34
CA ILE A 600 -4.59 -6.58 11.20
C ILE A 600 -5.30 -6.39 9.88
N SER A 601 -6.01 -5.27 9.73
CA SER A 601 -6.97 -5.00 8.67
C SER A 601 -6.35 -4.91 7.27
N LYS A 602 -5.04 -4.67 7.14
CA LYS A 602 -4.33 -4.62 5.85
C LYS A 602 -3.64 -5.93 5.46
N THR A 603 -3.61 -6.91 6.37
CA THR A 603 -2.73 -8.07 6.26
C THR A 603 -3.34 -9.22 5.46
N PHE A 604 -2.50 -10.15 5.00
CA PHE A 604 -2.95 -11.38 4.38
C PHE A 604 -3.76 -12.27 5.34
N GLY A 605 -3.53 -12.19 6.65
CA GLY A 605 -4.37 -12.83 7.66
C GLY A 605 -5.81 -12.31 7.63
N ALA A 606 -6.01 -10.99 7.40
CA ALA A 606 -7.34 -10.45 7.14
C ALA A 606 -7.92 -10.93 5.81
N ALA A 607 -7.11 -11.19 4.79
CA ALA A 607 -7.59 -11.82 3.54
C ALA A 607 -8.09 -13.25 3.76
N LEU A 608 -7.38 -14.07 4.53
CA LEU A 608 -7.83 -15.41 4.91
C LEU A 608 -9.10 -15.34 5.77
N TRP A 609 -9.19 -14.38 6.68
CA TRP A 609 -10.40 -14.10 7.44
C TRP A 609 -11.58 -13.76 6.52
N VAL A 610 -11.45 -12.80 5.60
CA VAL A 610 -12.53 -12.43 4.66
C VAL A 610 -13.04 -13.64 3.88
N LEU A 611 -12.13 -14.48 3.39
CA LEU A 611 -12.50 -15.69 2.64
C LEU A 611 -13.35 -16.64 3.50
N ASP A 612 -12.85 -17.00 4.68
CA ASP A 612 -13.51 -17.96 5.56
C ASP A 612 -14.79 -17.38 6.17
N TYR A 613 -14.73 -16.15 6.69
CA TYR A 613 -15.87 -15.42 7.25
C TYR A 613 -17.03 -15.33 6.27
N THR A 614 -16.76 -15.04 5.00
CA THR A 614 -17.86 -14.92 4.05
C THR A 614 -18.45 -16.27 3.67
N LEU A 615 -17.63 -17.29 3.43
CA LEU A 615 -18.13 -18.65 3.17
C LEU A 615 -18.92 -19.19 4.37
N ARG A 616 -18.46 -18.88 5.59
CA ARG A 616 -19.16 -19.24 6.82
C ARG A 616 -20.50 -18.54 6.93
N ALA A 617 -20.54 -17.23 6.74
CA ALA A 617 -21.77 -16.43 6.78
C ALA A 617 -22.80 -16.94 5.76
N THR A 618 -22.37 -17.17 4.51
CA THR A 618 -23.24 -17.74 3.47
C THR A 618 -23.76 -19.13 3.82
N SER A 619 -22.93 -19.98 4.44
CA SER A 619 -23.37 -21.31 4.90
C SER A 619 -24.42 -21.28 6.01
N THR A 620 -24.59 -20.14 6.66
CA THR A 620 -25.59 -19.91 7.70
C THR A 620 -26.81 -19.11 7.21
N ASN A 621 -26.99 -18.92 5.89
CA ASN A 621 -28.07 -18.12 5.28
C ASN A 621 -28.00 -16.61 5.54
N ILE A 622 -26.80 -16.08 5.81
CA ILE A 622 -26.53 -14.65 5.63
C ILE A 622 -26.31 -14.44 4.13
N THR A 623 -27.16 -13.63 3.51
CA THR A 623 -27.23 -13.53 2.05
C THR A 623 -26.24 -12.51 1.48
N HIS A 624 -25.90 -11.49 2.26
CA HIS A 624 -25.00 -10.41 1.88
C HIS A 624 -24.14 -10.00 3.08
N ALA A 625 -22.90 -9.62 2.80
CA ALA A 625 -22.01 -9.00 3.75
C ALA A 625 -21.37 -7.77 3.10
N HIS A 626 -21.65 -6.61 3.69
CA HIS A 626 -21.18 -5.31 3.22
C HIS A 626 -19.95 -4.93 4.03
N PHE A 627 -18.78 -4.99 3.39
CA PHE A 627 -17.55 -4.59 4.07
C PHE A 627 -17.49 -3.05 4.15
N HIS A 628 -17.16 -2.50 5.33
CA HIS A 628 -17.00 -1.06 5.50
C HIS A 628 -15.61 -0.62 5.06
N HIS A 629 -15.52 0.45 4.26
CA HIS A 629 -14.26 0.94 3.69
C HIS A 629 -13.78 2.28 4.24
N GLY A 630 -14.66 3.07 4.87
CA GLY A 630 -14.28 4.33 5.53
C GLY A 630 -13.56 5.31 4.59
N ILE A 631 -12.79 6.24 5.17
CA ILE A 631 -12.02 7.23 4.41
C ILE A 631 -10.60 6.71 4.15
N TYR A 632 -10.15 6.83 2.89
CA TYR A 632 -8.78 6.57 2.47
C TYR A 632 -7.77 7.35 3.34
N GLU A 633 -6.70 6.68 3.81
CA GLU A 633 -5.69 7.12 4.81
C GLU A 633 -6.14 7.21 6.27
N SER A 634 -7.44 7.39 6.53
CA SER A 634 -7.99 7.40 7.90
C SER A 634 -8.46 6.02 8.37
N SER A 635 -8.71 5.10 7.44
CA SER A 635 -9.16 3.73 7.72
C SER A 635 -8.16 2.69 7.18
N PHE A 636 -7.89 1.66 7.98
CA PHE A 636 -6.96 0.57 7.66
C PHE A 636 -7.63 -0.62 6.97
N TYR A 637 -8.94 -0.73 7.04
CA TYR A 637 -9.69 -1.84 6.47
C TYR A 637 -10.17 -1.61 5.03
N VAL A 638 -9.66 -0.57 4.36
CA VAL A 638 -10.01 -0.24 2.97
C VAL A 638 -9.36 -1.24 2.02
N TRP A 639 -10.14 -1.85 1.13
CA TRP A 639 -9.64 -2.84 0.16
C TRP A 639 -9.03 -2.23 -1.10
N TRP A 640 -9.31 -0.96 -1.39
CA TRP A 640 -8.74 -0.20 -2.51
C TRP A 640 -8.19 1.11 -2.01
N THR A 641 -7.24 1.60 -2.76
CA THR A 641 -6.58 2.88 -2.58
C THR A 641 -6.42 3.49 -3.97
N PRO A 642 -6.12 4.79 -4.07
CA PRO A 642 -5.72 5.40 -5.33
C PRO A 642 -4.51 4.71 -6.00
N TYR A 643 -3.77 3.87 -5.27
CA TYR A 643 -2.54 3.23 -5.71
C TYR A 643 -2.69 1.72 -5.96
N GLY A 644 -3.87 1.13 -5.74
CA GLY A 644 -4.11 -0.30 -5.92
C GLY A 644 -5.01 -0.90 -4.85
N VAL A 645 -5.00 -2.22 -4.73
CA VAL A 645 -5.80 -2.96 -3.73
C VAL A 645 -4.93 -3.34 -2.52
N THR A 646 -5.57 -3.70 -1.41
CA THR A 646 -4.91 -4.23 -0.20
C THR A 646 -5.21 -5.72 -0.05
N SER A 647 -4.44 -6.42 0.79
CA SER A 647 -4.53 -7.89 0.93
C SER A 647 -5.96 -8.45 1.10
N PRO A 648 -6.86 -7.86 1.94
CA PRO A 648 -8.25 -8.32 2.08
C PRO A 648 -9.05 -8.49 0.79
N TYR A 649 -8.78 -7.65 -0.23
CA TYR A 649 -9.42 -7.74 -1.54
C TYR A 649 -9.33 -9.15 -2.14
N TYR A 650 -8.15 -9.78 -2.02
CA TYR A 650 -7.92 -11.11 -2.56
C TYR A 650 -8.69 -12.21 -1.82
N GLY A 651 -8.95 -12.00 -0.53
CA GLY A 651 -9.83 -12.86 0.26
C GLY A 651 -11.26 -12.82 -0.27
N GLY A 652 -11.78 -11.62 -0.48
CA GLY A 652 -13.10 -11.40 -1.07
C GLY A 652 -13.20 -12.01 -2.46
N TYR A 653 -12.20 -11.76 -3.31
CA TYR A 653 -12.19 -12.26 -4.68
C TYR A 653 -12.11 -13.78 -4.77
N ALA A 654 -11.34 -14.43 -3.88
CA ALA A 654 -11.32 -15.89 -3.78
C ALA A 654 -12.68 -16.46 -3.35
N ALA A 655 -13.34 -15.80 -2.40
CA ALA A 655 -14.64 -16.21 -1.89
C ALA A 655 -15.71 -16.10 -2.98
N ALA A 656 -15.76 -14.96 -3.67
CA ALA A 656 -16.65 -14.73 -4.81
C ALA A 656 -16.44 -15.72 -5.95
N SER A 657 -15.18 -16.02 -6.27
CA SER A 657 -14.83 -17.03 -7.25
C SER A 657 -15.26 -18.44 -6.83
N ALA A 658 -15.25 -18.74 -5.52
CA ALA A 658 -15.72 -20.02 -5.01
C ALA A 658 -17.24 -20.19 -5.18
N LEU A 659 -18.03 -19.17 -4.83
CA LEU A 659 -19.49 -19.20 -4.95
C LEU A 659 -20.01 -19.05 -6.39
N ALA A 660 -19.21 -18.55 -7.34
CA ALA A 660 -19.62 -18.33 -8.74
C ALA A 660 -20.26 -19.55 -9.43
N GLY A 661 -21.49 -19.46 -9.93
CA GLY A 661 -22.24 -20.60 -10.49
C GLY A 661 -22.77 -21.61 -9.45
N GLY A 662 -22.59 -21.35 -8.16
CA GLY A 662 -23.12 -22.17 -7.07
C GLY A 662 -24.58 -21.85 -6.75
N ALA A 663 -25.34 -22.87 -6.37
CA ALA A 663 -26.71 -22.76 -5.88
C ALA A 663 -26.81 -22.84 -4.37
N TYR A 664 -25.98 -23.66 -3.72
CA TYR A 664 -25.90 -23.75 -2.25
C TYR A 664 -24.51 -24.22 -1.80
N ILE A 665 -24.21 -24.01 -0.52
CA ILE A 665 -22.95 -24.34 0.13
C ILE A 665 -23.18 -25.31 1.29
N SER A 666 -22.19 -26.16 1.59
CA SER A 666 -22.18 -27.00 2.79
C SER A 666 -20.82 -26.94 3.47
N VAL A 667 -20.81 -27.00 4.80
CA VAL A 667 -19.60 -27.07 5.62
C VAL A 667 -19.17 -28.53 5.76
N LEU A 668 -17.86 -28.79 5.69
CA LEU A 668 -17.25 -30.13 5.79
C LEU A 668 -16.64 -30.42 7.16
N ASP A 669 -16.43 -29.39 7.97
CA ASP A 669 -15.78 -29.48 9.27
C ASP A 669 -16.75 -29.25 10.44
N SER A 670 -16.25 -29.45 11.66
CA SER A 670 -17.02 -29.27 12.90
C SER A 670 -16.99 -27.84 13.47
N GLY A 671 -16.18 -26.95 12.90
CA GLY A 671 -15.90 -25.61 13.41
C GLY A 671 -15.05 -25.56 14.67
N LEU A 672 -14.42 -26.69 15.05
CA LEU A 672 -13.64 -26.83 16.29
C LEU A 672 -12.12 -26.73 16.08
N THR A 673 -11.66 -26.53 14.84
CA THR A 673 -10.24 -26.41 14.50
C THR A 673 -10.00 -25.21 13.59
N ASN A 674 -8.73 -24.84 13.35
CA ASN A 674 -8.34 -23.78 12.40
C ASN A 674 -8.35 -24.23 10.92
N TYR A 675 -9.00 -25.35 10.61
CA TYR A 675 -9.06 -25.90 9.27
C TYR A 675 -10.52 -25.89 8.81
N ALA A 676 -10.82 -25.05 7.82
CA ALA A 676 -12.16 -24.88 7.26
C ALA A 676 -12.30 -25.69 5.97
N GLY A 677 -13.46 -26.31 5.77
CA GLY A 677 -13.81 -27.00 4.54
C GLY A 677 -15.20 -26.64 4.06
N TYR A 678 -15.32 -26.26 2.80
CA TYR A 678 -16.61 -25.90 2.19
C TYR A 678 -16.78 -26.61 0.84
N VAL A 679 -18.02 -27.02 0.54
CA VAL A 679 -18.40 -27.51 -0.79
C VAL A 679 -19.51 -26.65 -1.35
N ILE A 680 -19.32 -26.17 -2.57
CA ILE A 680 -20.30 -25.43 -3.34
C ILE A 680 -20.93 -26.39 -4.33
N TYR A 681 -22.27 -26.42 -4.37
CA TYR A 681 -23.06 -27.29 -5.23
C TYR A 681 -23.80 -26.49 -6.29
N SER A 682 -24.00 -27.09 -7.46
CA SER A 682 -24.95 -26.59 -8.46
C SER A 682 -26.41 -26.83 -8.03
N SER A 683 -27.35 -26.25 -8.77
CA SER A 683 -28.79 -26.49 -8.57
C SER A 683 -29.22 -27.95 -8.78
N SER A 684 -28.38 -28.75 -9.44
CA SER A 684 -28.56 -30.20 -9.61
C SER A 684 -27.93 -31.05 -8.50
N SER A 685 -27.54 -30.42 -7.38
CA SER A 685 -26.87 -31.05 -6.23
C SER A 685 -25.54 -31.73 -6.54
N LYS A 686 -24.89 -31.36 -7.66
CA LYS A 686 -23.53 -31.80 -7.97
C LYS A 686 -22.49 -30.85 -7.36
N PRO A 687 -21.44 -31.34 -6.70
CA PRO A 687 -20.36 -30.48 -6.20
C PRO A 687 -19.63 -29.85 -7.38
N VAL A 688 -19.49 -28.52 -7.37
CA VAL A 688 -18.79 -27.76 -8.41
C VAL A 688 -17.43 -27.24 -7.94
N ARG A 689 -17.28 -26.94 -6.64
CA ARG A 689 -16.01 -26.51 -6.04
C ARG A 689 -15.90 -26.98 -4.60
N VAL A 690 -14.67 -27.27 -4.19
CA VAL A 690 -14.29 -27.50 -2.80
C VAL A 690 -13.30 -26.41 -2.41
N VAL A 691 -13.52 -25.77 -1.26
CA VAL A 691 -12.61 -24.77 -0.68
C VAL A 691 -12.07 -25.32 0.62
N LEU A 692 -10.75 -25.33 0.76
CA LEU A 692 -10.04 -25.82 1.92
C LEU A 692 -9.13 -24.71 2.42
N ILE A 693 -9.23 -24.36 3.70
CA ILE A 693 -8.55 -23.20 4.28
C ILE A 693 -7.78 -23.66 5.52
N ASN A 694 -6.51 -23.30 5.59
CA ASN A 694 -5.72 -23.40 6.81
C ASN A 694 -5.58 -21.98 7.38
N THR A 695 -6.18 -21.73 8.54
CA THR A 695 -6.15 -20.44 9.23
C THR A 695 -5.18 -20.41 10.41
N ASP A 696 -4.27 -21.37 10.52
CA ASP A 696 -3.20 -21.28 11.50
C ASP A 696 -2.34 -20.04 11.23
N TYR A 697 -2.11 -19.27 12.28
CA TYR A 697 -1.28 -18.08 12.19
C TYR A 697 0.17 -18.45 11.88
N TYR A 698 0.74 -17.74 10.92
CA TYR A 698 2.14 -17.87 10.55
C TYR A 698 2.73 -16.49 10.28
N ASP A 699 3.73 -16.09 11.06
CA ASP A 699 4.38 -14.77 10.97
C ASP A 699 5.59 -14.73 10.03
N GLY A 700 5.97 -15.86 9.42
CA GLY A 700 7.17 -15.96 8.59
C GLY A 700 8.43 -16.43 9.34
N THR A 701 8.40 -16.55 10.67
CA THR A 701 9.61 -16.82 11.46
C THR A 701 9.77 -18.30 11.85
N ALA A 702 8.66 -19.02 11.98
CA ALA A 702 8.63 -20.43 12.40
C ALA A 702 8.52 -21.43 11.23
N LYS A 703 8.38 -22.71 11.55
CA LYS A 703 7.93 -23.71 10.57
C LYS A 703 6.42 -23.53 10.35
N ARG A 704 6.02 -23.25 9.11
CA ARG A 704 4.60 -23.18 8.73
C ARG A 704 3.91 -24.50 9.05
N SER A 705 2.75 -24.45 9.71
CA SER A 705 1.94 -25.64 9.94
C SER A 705 1.42 -26.21 8.63
N ASN A 706 1.12 -27.51 8.63
CA ASN A 706 0.45 -28.16 7.51
C ASN A 706 -0.69 -29.02 8.03
N HIS A 707 -1.68 -29.23 7.17
CA HIS A 707 -2.81 -30.10 7.44
C HIS A 707 -3.15 -30.85 6.15
N GLU A 708 -3.45 -32.13 6.28
CA GLU A 708 -3.86 -32.98 5.16
C GLU A 708 -5.38 -33.07 5.12
N PHE A 709 -5.97 -32.57 4.06
CA PHE A 709 -7.40 -32.73 3.78
C PHE A 709 -7.62 -33.98 2.94
N VAL A 710 -8.26 -35.00 3.52
CA VAL A 710 -8.62 -36.23 2.81
C VAL A 710 -10.05 -36.12 2.31
N LEU A 711 -10.22 -35.90 1.00
CA LEU A 711 -11.53 -35.86 0.36
C LEU A 711 -11.92 -37.26 -0.13
N GLN A 712 -13.06 -37.77 0.35
CA GLN A 712 -13.61 -39.06 -0.06
C GLN A 712 -14.94 -38.86 -0.78
N GLY A 713 -15.32 -39.82 -1.64
CA GLY A 713 -16.61 -39.78 -2.34
C GLY A 713 -16.65 -38.87 -3.58
N ILE A 714 -15.49 -38.46 -4.10
CA ILE A 714 -15.40 -37.75 -5.39
C ILE A 714 -15.34 -38.81 -6.50
N PHE A 715 -16.44 -39.00 -7.21
CA PHE A 715 -16.56 -39.98 -8.30
C PHE A 715 -16.74 -39.28 -9.65
N GLY A 716 -16.21 -39.87 -10.73
CA GLY A 716 -16.48 -39.43 -12.10
C GLY A 716 -15.67 -38.22 -12.58
N THR A 717 -14.57 -37.87 -11.91
CA THR A 717 -13.62 -36.84 -12.34
C THR A 717 -12.26 -37.46 -12.66
N GLU A 718 -11.77 -37.28 -13.88
CA GLU A 718 -10.43 -37.77 -14.31
C GLU A 718 -9.30 -36.81 -13.91
N GLN A 719 -9.61 -35.54 -13.59
CA GLN A 719 -8.63 -34.52 -13.21
C GLN A 719 -9.22 -33.52 -12.21
N VAL A 720 -8.38 -33.03 -11.29
CA VAL A 720 -8.71 -31.93 -10.37
C VAL A 720 -7.77 -30.77 -10.63
N VAL A 721 -8.32 -29.56 -10.81
CA VAL A 721 -7.55 -28.33 -10.94
C VAL A 721 -7.53 -27.61 -9.60
N ALA A 722 -6.35 -27.43 -9.03
CA ALA A 722 -6.17 -26.70 -7.78
C ALA A 722 -5.77 -25.24 -8.07
N ARG A 723 -6.40 -24.33 -7.33
CA ARG A 723 -6.13 -22.89 -7.32
C ARG A 723 -5.75 -22.51 -5.89
N ARG A 724 -4.73 -21.67 -5.71
CA ARG A 724 -4.22 -21.30 -4.38
C ARG A 724 -4.30 -19.79 -4.15
N LEU A 725 -4.69 -19.41 -2.93
CA LEU A 725 -4.51 -18.07 -2.36
C LEU A 725 -3.45 -18.19 -1.25
N THR A 726 -2.28 -17.60 -1.43
CA THR A 726 -1.15 -17.74 -0.49
C THR A 726 -0.28 -16.49 -0.45
N ALA A 727 0.37 -16.24 0.69
CA ALA A 727 1.45 -15.25 0.84
C ALA A 727 2.60 -15.84 1.67
N GLU A 728 3.68 -15.07 1.85
CA GLU A 728 4.84 -15.46 2.66
C GLU A 728 4.51 -15.58 4.15
N SER A 729 3.61 -14.74 4.66
CA SER A 729 3.12 -14.80 6.04
C SER A 729 1.69 -14.27 6.16
N ALA A 730 1.06 -14.47 7.30
CA ALA A 730 -0.20 -13.81 7.66
C ALA A 730 -0.04 -12.30 7.79
N LEU A 731 1.18 -11.79 8.00
CA LEU A 731 1.47 -10.36 8.11
C LEU A 731 1.67 -9.68 6.75
N ALA A 732 1.73 -10.46 5.65
CA ALA A 732 2.04 -9.93 4.33
C ALA A 732 1.08 -8.82 3.90
N ARG A 733 1.63 -7.73 3.39
CA ARG A 733 0.94 -6.51 2.98
C ARG A 733 1.27 -6.12 1.56
N GLN A 734 0.27 -6.27 0.69
CA GLN A 734 0.41 -5.87 -0.71
C GLN A 734 0.68 -4.37 -0.85
N ASP A 735 0.11 -3.54 0.03
CA ASP A 735 0.36 -2.10 0.05
C ASP A 735 1.79 -1.72 0.47
N GLU A 736 2.56 -2.70 0.98
CA GLU A 736 3.99 -2.58 1.29
C GLU A 736 4.87 -3.39 0.33
N GLY A 737 4.30 -3.92 -0.75
CA GLY A 737 5.01 -4.63 -1.81
C GLY A 737 5.13 -6.14 -1.61
N ASP A 738 4.53 -6.72 -0.57
CA ASP A 738 4.52 -8.17 -0.38
C ASP A 738 3.66 -8.88 -1.43
N VAL A 739 4.09 -10.09 -1.83
CA VAL A 739 3.43 -10.86 -2.86
C VAL A 739 2.29 -11.71 -2.28
N VAL A 740 1.05 -11.36 -2.65
CA VAL A 740 -0.11 -12.25 -2.51
C VAL A 740 -0.31 -13.00 -3.82
N THR A 741 -0.10 -14.31 -3.80
CA THR A 741 -0.36 -15.17 -4.95
C THR A 741 -1.83 -15.55 -4.98
N VAL A 742 -2.49 -15.27 -6.10
CA VAL A 742 -3.87 -15.71 -6.34
C VAL A 742 -3.93 -16.54 -7.62
N TRP A 743 -4.58 -17.70 -7.53
CA TRP A 743 -4.67 -18.69 -8.61
C TRP A 743 -3.34 -19.32 -9.05
N GLY A 744 -2.37 -19.46 -8.14
CA GLY A 744 -1.24 -20.37 -8.39
C GLY A 744 -1.77 -21.75 -8.79
N ALA A 745 -1.49 -22.18 -10.02
CA ALA A 745 -2.14 -23.34 -10.65
C ALA A 745 -1.28 -24.60 -10.54
N GLY A 746 -1.92 -25.73 -10.24
CA GLY A 746 -1.35 -27.06 -10.37
C GLY A 746 -2.41 -28.05 -10.86
N VAL A 747 -2.06 -28.91 -11.82
CA VAL A 747 -2.91 -30.00 -12.29
C VAL A 747 -2.50 -31.27 -11.54
N TRP A 748 -3.46 -31.92 -10.89
CA TRP A 748 -3.26 -33.17 -10.15
C TRP A 748 -4.14 -34.24 -10.79
N GLY A 749 -3.51 -35.33 -11.20
CA GLY A 749 -4.14 -36.50 -11.83
C GLY A 749 -4.14 -37.70 -10.90
#